data_AF-A0A955DML0-F1
#
_entry.id   AF-A0A955DML0-F1
#
_cell.length_a   1.000
_cell.length_b   1.000
_cell.length_c   1.000
_cell.angle_alpha   90.00
_cell.angle_beta   90.00
_cell.angle_gamma   90.00
#
_symmetry.space_group_name_H-M   'P 1'
#
loop_
_entity.id
_entity.type
_entity.pdbx_description
1 polymer ?
#
loop_
_entity_poly.entity_id
_entity_poly.type
_entity_poly.pdbx_seq_one_letter_code
_entity_poly.pdbx_strand_id
1 'polypeptide(L)'
;MIGWLTAVVAVACCIGPVRGQAMPGVPDPITTAELREYGDLLGLSDAQRLALEPHHDAYRQRFRELRDTDIYRLQDQVLGFMDEMRMNQFRIPARSDLEDALDKYFGLSSKVERVDNSLFAAMDSILTEEQRQRMPRVRATRALEVYGMIAHEMIGEINNGAAPHLTRMVMDLDVPAEAMEAADPELASYERGLLKEMKSARSTMRETATMILDAIDRFGLRNMSLMEIGEFMQDEKNLEEFKALFTVASAPIQQVAYEFSQFNRRSLGRIVAVLPEAKGRELQERYNRRVYREAYSDVSEWRAPYLEVLRLPGLGSGVESAVRAQLQSFTVRDDAMVNKIGDMLEEYRKFRSVDQLEAEGKDAFAEKLEEEVEKRIALATLANQTLEGLLDAETRSNLSAMRMMEEGDSNRVQMAGGEGDGEVVEFTAGTEGSSVTVRSFGQLGGLLLPEPINRQDFTALLNEVAIPADDRIILDAVYSDYATEYDATAQELTAAKDAENEEDSAAVRIRAFAAKRDAAIERLAAAEAMLYDNVAPWVPASKAEVFAAERSLRERAFHVAFIRRQAQTWGMMQMDEESFIELDALDAITQLEATQRATIAPMLADYATERLTMLRQLSEAARAQRLEFEIFTAAMQREEWRGSDMSKAMQSRWQAKQQVMKQAATTAADLNRAKLEQIKAKMDPYAASDLAYAYNMRAYPDLYADAKALNERFTEALGLTDLAPHQRQRVMEISGEFRERFDELTRKMVTMRRERSGETFAMEMPSRKFFEREITMERTKFDREEVVSRARERLRLILTDEQRAQVLAAGDATD
;
A
#
# COMPACT_ATOMS: atom_id res chain seq x y z
N MET A 1 -14.54 20.33 -15.95
CA MET A 1 -15.35 21.42 -15.35
C MET A 1 -15.97 21.06 -13.99
N ILE A 2 -16.88 20.07 -13.87
CA ILE A 2 -17.31 19.53 -12.55
C ILE A 2 -16.08 19.13 -11.74
N GLY A 3 -15.10 18.46 -12.35
CA GLY A 3 -13.81 18.15 -11.74
C GLY A 3 -13.03 19.35 -11.16
N TRP A 4 -13.26 20.58 -11.62
CA TRP A 4 -12.57 21.79 -11.13
C TRP A 4 -13.33 22.52 -10.02
N LEU A 5 -14.66 22.55 -10.06
CA LEU A 5 -15.46 22.96 -8.89
C LEU A 5 -15.22 21.96 -7.76
N THR A 6 -15.18 20.67 -8.10
CA THR A 6 -14.69 19.59 -7.24
C THR A 6 -13.22 19.74 -6.91
N ALA A 7 -12.36 20.38 -7.71
CA ALA A 7 -10.96 20.66 -7.36
C ALA A 7 -10.83 21.84 -6.39
N VAL A 8 -11.64 22.90 -6.48
CA VAL A 8 -11.65 23.99 -5.49
C VAL A 8 -12.23 23.49 -4.17
N VAL A 9 -13.28 22.68 -4.27
CA VAL A 9 -13.85 21.93 -3.14
C VAL A 9 -12.86 20.90 -2.63
N ALA A 10 -12.16 20.15 -3.47
CA ALA A 10 -11.12 19.19 -3.08
C ALA A 10 -9.80 19.88 -2.73
N VAL A 11 -9.64 21.17 -2.94
CA VAL A 11 -8.58 22.01 -2.38
C VAL A 11 -9.00 22.46 -0.97
N ALA A 12 -10.30 22.60 -0.73
CA ALA A 12 -10.86 22.79 0.62
C ALA A 12 -11.08 21.47 1.38
N CYS A 13 -11.22 20.33 0.69
CA CYS A 13 -11.52 19.00 1.23
C CYS A 13 -10.36 18.00 1.07
N CYS A 14 -9.29 18.36 0.36
CA CYS A 14 -8.06 17.60 0.04
C CYS A 14 -8.12 16.12 0.33
N ILE A 15 -9.02 15.38 -0.30
CA ILE A 15 -9.20 13.94 -0.04
C ILE A 15 -8.07 13.16 -0.76
N GLY A 16 -6.83 13.36 -0.32
CA GLY A 16 -5.75 12.42 -0.57
C GLY A 16 -5.94 11.16 0.29
N PRO A 17 -5.22 10.06 -0.01
CA PRO A 17 -5.17 8.92 0.90
C PRO A 17 -4.72 9.43 2.27
N VAL A 18 -5.58 9.24 3.28
CA VAL A 18 -5.31 9.65 4.66
C VAL A 18 -4.12 8.81 5.14
N ARG A 19 -2.92 9.39 5.21
CA ARG A 19 -1.73 8.74 5.75
C ARG A 19 -1.55 9.21 7.18
N GLY A 20 -1.97 8.48 8.22
CA GLY A 20 -1.83 8.88 9.64
C GLY A 20 -2.54 10.19 10.07
N GLN A 21 -2.89 11.04 9.11
CA GLN A 21 -3.36 12.40 9.27
C GLN A 21 -4.78 12.41 9.82
N ALA A 22 -5.02 13.25 10.83
CA ALA A 22 -6.37 13.52 11.31
C ALA A 22 -7.23 14.23 10.25
N MET A 23 -6.58 14.97 9.35
CA MET A 23 -7.20 15.65 8.22
C MET A 23 -6.12 15.82 7.15
N PRO A 24 -6.41 15.48 5.89
CA PRO A 24 -5.47 15.69 4.81
C PRO A 24 -4.92 17.12 4.80
N GLY A 25 -3.59 17.24 4.73
CA GLY A 25 -2.92 18.54 4.65
C GLY A 25 -2.59 19.23 5.95
N VAL A 26 -2.92 18.61 7.08
CA VAL A 26 -2.35 19.00 8.37
C VAL A 26 -1.17 18.07 8.64
N PRO A 27 0.04 18.59 8.90
CA PRO A 27 1.22 17.75 9.15
C PRO A 27 1.03 16.89 10.40
N ASP A 28 1.59 15.68 10.38
CA ASP A 28 1.62 14.80 11.54
C ASP A 28 2.59 15.33 12.61
N PRO A 29 2.42 14.96 13.91
CA PRO A 29 3.41 15.32 14.92
C PRO A 29 4.75 14.66 14.59
N ILE A 30 5.85 15.33 14.97
CA ILE A 30 7.20 14.75 14.88
C ILE A 30 7.19 13.37 15.56
N THR A 31 7.44 12.32 14.78
CA THR A 31 7.51 10.93 15.22
C THR A 31 8.82 10.63 15.94
N THR A 32 8.91 9.49 16.61
CA THR A 32 10.18 9.02 17.18
C THR A 32 11.21 8.74 16.08
N ALA A 33 10.78 8.26 14.91
CA ALA A 33 11.66 8.03 13.76
C ALA A 33 12.24 9.35 13.22
N GLU A 34 11.39 10.36 13.00
CA GLU A 34 11.85 11.70 12.59
C GLU A 34 12.72 12.36 13.67
N LEU A 35 12.40 12.19 14.95
CA LEU A 35 13.23 12.71 16.04
C LEU A 35 14.62 12.05 16.06
N ARG A 36 14.70 10.76 15.72
CA ARG A 36 15.97 10.03 15.55
C ARG A 36 16.77 10.61 14.38
N GLU A 37 16.14 10.86 13.24
CA GLU A 37 16.79 11.51 12.09
C GLU A 37 17.29 12.91 12.42
N TYR A 38 16.51 13.70 13.15
CA TYR A 38 16.96 15.00 13.67
C TYR A 38 18.14 14.83 14.63
N GLY A 39 18.12 13.75 15.42
CA GLY A 39 19.23 13.35 16.27
C GLY A 39 20.50 13.05 15.48
N ASP A 40 20.37 12.35 14.34
CA ASP A 40 21.49 12.02 13.45
C ASP A 40 22.06 13.29 12.78
N LEU A 41 21.21 14.16 12.25
CA LEU A 41 21.60 15.45 11.67
C LEU A 41 22.36 16.33 12.66
N LEU A 42 21.90 16.34 13.92
CA LEU A 42 22.54 17.08 15.00
C LEU A 42 23.74 16.36 15.60
N GLY A 43 24.00 15.09 15.27
CA GLY A 43 25.05 14.29 15.89
C GLY A 43 24.85 14.11 17.40
N LEU A 44 23.62 13.80 17.83
CA LEU A 44 23.28 13.60 19.24
C LEU A 44 23.86 12.29 19.79
N SER A 45 24.44 12.36 20.99
CA SER A 45 24.81 11.16 21.73
C SER A 45 23.58 10.40 22.23
N ASP A 46 23.74 9.11 22.53
CA ASP A 46 22.66 8.29 23.10
C ASP A 46 22.10 8.88 24.41
N ALA A 47 22.96 9.52 25.22
CA ALA A 47 22.52 10.22 26.43
C ALA A 47 21.66 11.45 26.12
N GLN A 48 22.01 12.22 25.08
CA GLN A 48 21.19 13.35 24.62
C GLN A 48 19.86 12.86 24.04
N ARG A 49 19.83 11.77 23.28
CA ARG A 49 18.59 11.17 22.75
C ARG A 49 17.68 10.70 23.88
N LEU A 50 18.23 10.03 24.88
CA LEU A 50 17.45 9.61 26.06
C LEU A 50 16.89 10.81 26.83
N ALA A 51 17.67 11.90 26.94
CA ALA A 51 17.21 13.14 27.57
C ALA A 51 16.10 13.86 26.78
N LEU A 52 15.94 13.58 25.48
CA LEU A 52 14.87 14.15 24.66
C LEU A 52 13.52 13.46 24.85
N GLU A 53 13.47 12.20 25.28
CA GLU A 53 12.19 11.47 25.37
C GLU A 53 11.12 12.20 26.19
N PRO A 54 11.40 12.74 27.39
CA PRO A 54 10.38 13.44 28.17
C PRO A 54 9.90 14.73 27.49
N HIS A 55 10.77 15.39 26.72
CA HIS A 55 10.42 16.58 25.95
C HIS A 55 9.54 16.23 24.75
N HIS A 56 9.84 15.12 24.09
CA HIS A 56 9.02 14.58 23.00
C HIS A 56 7.64 14.12 23.49
N ASP A 57 7.56 13.50 24.66
CA ASP A 57 6.27 13.16 25.29
C ASP A 57 5.40 14.39 25.54
N ALA A 58 5.99 15.45 26.11
CA ALA A 58 5.30 16.71 26.33
C ALA A 58 4.86 17.37 25.02
N TYR A 59 5.70 17.31 23.99
CA TYR A 59 5.38 17.76 22.63
C TYR A 59 4.18 17.00 22.07
N ARG A 60 4.20 15.67 22.09
CA ARG A 60 3.11 14.82 21.59
C ARG A 60 1.81 15.10 22.32
N GLN A 61 1.85 15.32 23.62
CA GLN A 61 0.65 15.68 24.39
C GLN A 61 0.05 17.02 23.93
N ARG A 62 0.88 18.06 23.74
CA ARG A 62 0.42 19.35 23.19
C ARG A 62 -0.13 19.21 21.77
N PHE A 63 0.47 18.35 20.96
CA PHE A 63 -0.02 18.09 19.62
C PHE A 63 -1.36 17.35 19.64
N ARG A 64 -1.56 16.39 20.55
CA ARG A 64 -2.86 15.74 20.78
C ARG A 64 -3.93 16.75 21.16
N GLU A 65 -3.61 17.72 22.02
CA GLU A 65 -4.54 18.80 22.38
C GLU A 65 -4.90 19.67 21.17
N LEU A 66 -3.92 20.06 20.35
CA LEU A 66 -4.15 20.78 19.09
C LEU A 66 -5.05 19.98 18.13
N ARG A 67 -4.81 18.67 18.05
CA ARG A 67 -5.59 17.73 17.24
C ARG A 67 -7.03 17.62 17.69
N ASP A 68 -7.24 17.38 18.97
CA ASP A 68 -8.57 17.17 19.56
C ASP A 68 -9.40 18.47 19.66
N THR A 69 -8.80 19.62 19.35
CA THR A 69 -9.47 20.93 19.38
C THR A 69 -9.57 21.57 18.00
N ASP A 70 -8.49 22.17 17.50
CA ASP A 70 -8.51 23.00 16.30
C ASP A 70 -8.57 22.17 15.02
N ILE A 71 -7.82 21.06 14.95
CA ILE A 71 -7.84 20.18 13.78
C ILE A 71 -9.19 19.48 13.67
N TYR A 72 -9.71 18.92 14.77
CA TYR A 72 -11.03 18.30 14.79
C TYR A 72 -12.16 19.27 14.37
N ARG A 73 -12.11 20.54 14.80
CA ARG A 73 -13.11 21.54 14.37
C ARG A 73 -13.07 21.83 12.88
N LEU A 74 -11.88 21.94 12.30
CA LEU A 74 -11.74 22.13 10.86
C LEU A 74 -12.22 20.89 10.10
N GLN A 75 -11.83 19.70 10.57
CA GLN A 75 -12.27 18.43 10.02
C GLN A 75 -13.81 18.31 10.04
N ASP A 76 -14.45 18.58 11.18
CA ASP A 76 -15.91 18.56 11.33
C ASP A 76 -16.61 19.51 10.34
N GLN A 77 -16.07 20.72 10.19
CA GLN A 77 -16.57 21.72 9.25
C GLN A 77 -16.44 21.25 7.80
N VAL A 78 -15.29 20.68 7.41
CA VAL A 78 -15.07 20.13 6.06
C VAL A 78 -15.97 18.93 5.78
N LEU A 79 -16.17 18.03 6.76
CA LEU A 79 -17.12 16.92 6.62
C LEU A 79 -18.56 17.42 6.48
N GLY A 80 -18.91 18.51 7.16
CA GLY A 80 -20.18 19.21 6.97
C GLY A 80 -20.36 19.69 5.52
N PHE A 81 -19.33 20.30 4.92
CA PHE A 81 -19.38 20.69 3.51
C PHE A 81 -19.57 19.48 2.59
N MET A 82 -18.85 18.38 2.85
CA MET A 82 -18.98 17.17 2.04
C MET A 82 -20.39 16.58 2.08
N ASP A 83 -21.06 16.62 3.24
CA ASP A 83 -22.45 16.19 3.38
C ASP A 83 -23.40 17.09 2.56
N GLU A 84 -23.17 18.41 2.55
CA GLU A 84 -23.93 19.38 1.73
C GLU A 84 -23.70 19.21 0.22
N MET A 85 -22.55 18.68 -0.19
CA MET A 85 -22.21 18.50 -1.61
C MET A 85 -22.56 17.12 -2.17
N ARG A 86 -23.27 16.27 -1.42
CA ARG A 86 -23.73 14.97 -1.92
C ARG A 86 -24.70 15.15 -3.09
N MET A 87 -24.66 14.24 -4.07
CA MET A 87 -25.41 14.31 -5.34
C MET A 87 -26.90 14.68 -5.19
N ASN A 88 -27.57 14.22 -4.13
CA ASN A 88 -29.00 14.46 -3.90
C ASN A 88 -29.33 15.78 -3.20
N GLN A 89 -28.32 16.48 -2.67
CA GLN A 89 -28.48 17.71 -1.88
C GLN A 89 -27.46 18.78 -2.26
N PHE A 90 -26.84 18.66 -3.45
CA PHE A 90 -25.71 19.49 -3.85
C PHE A 90 -25.98 20.98 -3.60
N ARG A 91 -25.27 21.53 -2.62
CA ARG A 91 -25.29 22.93 -2.26
C ARG A 91 -23.86 23.39 -2.03
N ILE A 92 -23.48 24.49 -2.69
CA ILE A 92 -22.20 25.14 -2.41
C ILE A 92 -22.32 25.84 -1.04
N PRO A 93 -21.41 25.58 -0.07
CA PRO A 93 -21.45 26.23 1.24
C PRO A 93 -21.42 27.76 1.14
N ALA A 94 -21.87 28.43 2.20
CA ALA A 94 -21.85 29.88 2.26
C ALA A 94 -20.41 30.41 2.16
N ARG A 95 -20.23 31.58 1.54
CA ARG A 95 -18.92 32.22 1.37
C ARG A 95 -18.17 32.34 2.70
N SER A 96 -18.85 32.83 3.73
CA SER A 96 -18.28 33.02 5.06
C SER A 96 -17.73 31.71 5.66
N ASP A 97 -18.40 30.60 5.40
CA ASP A 97 -18.03 29.30 5.96
C ASP A 97 -16.78 28.77 5.26
N LEU A 98 -16.66 28.97 3.94
CA LEU A 98 -15.46 28.62 3.17
C LEU A 98 -14.27 29.51 3.55
N GLU A 99 -14.48 30.83 3.70
CA GLU A 99 -13.44 31.77 4.16
C GLU A 99 -12.96 31.43 5.58
N ASP A 100 -13.86 31.10 6.50
CA ASP A 100 -13.53 30.68 7.86
C ASP A 100 -12.76 29.35 7.87
N ALA A 101 -13.15 28.38 7.04
CA ALA A 101 -12.41 27.11 6.90
C ALA A 101 -10.99 27.34 6.36
N LEU A 102 -10.82 28.19 5.34
CA LEU A 102 -9.51 28.57 4.81
C LEU A 102 -8.66 29.28 5.86
N ASP A 103 -9.23 30.19 6.64
CA ASP A 103 -8.53 30.91 7.71
C ASP A 103 -8.10 29.99 8.84
N LYS A 104 -8.95 29.02 9.21
CA LYS A 104 -8.62 27.96 10.17
C LYS A 104 -7.49 27.09 9.63
N TYR A 105 -7.60 26.62 8.39
CA TYR A 105 -6.57 25.79 7.74
C TYR A 105 -5.21 26.48 7.72
N PHE A 106 -5.14 27.72 7.21
CA PHE A 106 -3.90 28.48 7.21
C PHE A 106 -3.43 28.84 8.64
N GLY A 107 -4.36 29.07 9.56
CA GLY A 107 -4.05 29.26 10.97
C GLY A 107 -3.37 28.04 11.62
N LEU A 108 -3.77 26.83 11.25
CA LEU A 108 -3.26 25.57 11.81
C LEU A 108 -1.76 25.40 11.61
N SER A 109 -1.19 25.68 10.43
CA SER A 109 0.27 25.59 10.21
C SER A 109 1.05 26.43 11.23
N SER A 110 0.54 27.62 11.56
CA SER A 110 1.16 28.50 12.55
C SER A 110 1.02 27.96 13.96
N LYS A 111 -0.08 27.25 14.27
CA LYS A 111 -0.26 26.57 15.56
C LYS A 111 0.67 25.38 15.69
N VAL A 112 0.83 24.58 14.64
CA VAL A 112 1.78 23.46 14.58
C VAL A 112 3.21 23.97 14.78
N GLU A 113 3.63 25.00 14.03
CA GLU A 113 4.96 25.62 14.20
C GLU A 113 5.21 26.04 15.66
N ARG A 114 4.20 26.55 16.39
CA ARG A 114 4.37 26.89 17.81
C ARG A 114 4.59 25.66 18.70
N VAL A 115 3.91 24.56 18.42
CA VAL A 115 4.10 23.29 19.16
C VAL A 115 5.49 22.73 18.85
N ASP A 116 5.90 22.70 17.58
CA ASP A 116 7.22 22.25 17.11
C ASP A 116 8.35 23.09 17.71
N ASN A 117 8.22 24.43 17.69
CA ASN A 117 9.21 25.33 18.29
C ASN A 117 9.39 25.11 19.78
N SER A 118 8.37 24.60 20.48
CA SER A 118 8.48 24.27 21.90
C SER A 118 9.35 23.03 22.15
N LEU A 119 9.34 22.05 21.23
CA LEU A 119 10.25 20.91 21.24
C LEU A 119 11.67 21.37 20.88
N PHE A 120 11.82 22.18 19.83
CA PHE A 120 13.14 22.68 19.41
C PHE A 120 13.81 23.54 20.48
N ALA A 121 13.05 24.34 21.23
CA ALA A 121 13.58 25.10 22.36
C ALA A 121 14.08 24.18 23.50
N ALA A 122 13.42 23.03 23.72
CA ALA A 122 13.90 22.03 24.66
C ALA A 122 15.18 21.34 24.16
N MET A 123 15.23 21.01 22.85
CA MET A 123 16.45 20.49 22.22
C MET A 123 17.63 21.44 22.40
N ASP A 124 17.47 22.74 22.13
CA ASP A 124 18.53 23.76 22.27
C ASP A 124 19.22 23.77 23.65
N SER A 125 18.51 23.35 24.70
CA SER A 125 19.01 23.31 26.08
C SER A 125 19.99 22.16 26.36
N ILE A 126 19.94 21.09 25.56
CA ILE A 126 20.80 19.92 25.70
C ILE A 126 21.90 19.85 24.63
N LEU A 127 21.87 20.74 23.63
CA LEU A 127 22.85 20.79 22.54
C LEU A 127 24.16 21.46 22.96
N THR A 128 25.26 20.97 22.39
CA THR A 128 26.53 21.71 22.37
C THR A 128 26.44 22.90 21.40
N GLU A 129 27.41 23.80 21.46
CA GLU A 129 27.43 24.98 20.56
C GLU A 129 27.57 24.59 19.09
N GLU A 130 28.34 23.55 18.77
CA GLU A 130 28.48 23.03 17.40
C GLU A 130 27.17 22.43 16.89
N GLN A 131 26.50 21.61 17.71
CA GLN A 131 25.20 21.02 17.35
C GLN A 131 24.13 22.11 17.16
N ARG A 132 24.16 23.17 17.98
CA ARG A 132 23.25 24.32 17.87
C ARG A 132 23.36 25.03 16.52
N GLN A 133 24.54 25.07 15.90
CA GLN A 133 24.72 25.66 14.57
C GLN A 133 23.97 24.89 13.47
N ARG A 134 23.67 23.60 13.69
CA ARG A 134 22.91 22.74 12.77
C ARG A 134 21.39 22.81 12.98
N MET A 135 20.93 23.29 14.14
CA MET A 135 19.50 23.42 14.47
C MET A 135 18.66 24.21 13.44
N PRO A 136 19.15 25.30 12.82
CA PRO A 136 18.38 26.00 11.79
C PRO A 136 17.96 25.11 10.62
N ARG A 137 18.77 24.10 10.27
CA ARG A 137 18.46 23.14 9.22
C ARG A 137 17.34 22.21 9.66
N VAL A 138 17.43 21.61 10.85
CA VAL A 138 16.37 20.75 11.43
C VAL A 138 15.02 21.49 11.46
N ARG A 139 15.02 22.76 11.89
CA ARG A 139 13.81 23.59 11.87
C ARG A 139 13.28 23.84 10.46
N ALA A 140 14.17 24.06 9.49
CA ALA A 140 13.79 24.25 8.10
C ALA A 140 13.18 22.96 7.53
N THR A 141 13.83 21.81 7.71
CA THR A 141 13.30 20.48 7.31
C THR A 141 11.91 20.25 7.88
N ARG A 142 11.71 20.44 9.20
CA ARG A 142 10.38 20.29 9.79
C ARG A 142 9.37 21.30 9.24
N ALA A 143 9.76 22.55 9.08
CA ALA A 143 8.87 23.56 8.53
C ALA A 143 8.44 23.23 7.09
N LEU A 144 9.34 22.67 6.27
CA LEU A 144 8.99 22.21 4.92
C LEU A 144 7.91 21.11 4.96
N GLU A 145 7.95 20.18 5.91
CA GLU A 145 6.86 19.20 6.11
C GLU A 145 5.54 19.89 6.50
N VAL A 146 5.59 20.89 7.39
CA VAL A 146 4.41 21.65 7.82
C VAL A 146 3.71 22.38 6.67
N TYR A 147 4.48 22.84 5.67
CA TYR A 147 3.95 23.45 4.45
C TYR A 147 3.96 22.48 3.24
N GLY A 148 4.30 21.21 3.46
CA GLY A 148 4.61 20.26 2.41
C GLY A 148 3.41 19.98 1.52
N MET A 149 2.21 19.89 2.10
CA MET A 149 0.99 19.68 1.33
C MET A 149 0.71 20.82 0.33
N ILE A 150 0.94 22.07 0.72
CA ILE A 150 0.78 23.22 -0.18
C ILE A 150 1.74 23.07 -1.37
N ALA A 151 3.02 22.86 -1.13
CA ALA A 151 4.01 22.83 -2.21
C ALA A 151 4.00 21.55 -3.05
N HIS A 152 3.97 20.39 -2.40
CA HIS A 152 4.20 19.11 -3.07
C HIS A 152 2.91 18.53 -3.66
N GLU A 153 1.78 18.68 -2.98
CA GLU A 153 0.50 18.15 -3.46
C GLU A 153 -0.24 19.20 -4.28
N MET A 154 -0.45 20.42 -3.79
CA MET A 154 -1.29 21.37 -4.51
C MET A 154 -0.53 22.08 -5.64
N ILE A 155 0.62 22.67 -5.33
CA ILE A 155 1.44 23.37 -6.34
C ILE A 155 2.09 22.35 -7.29
N GLY A 156 2.49 21.18 -6.78
CA GLY A 156 3.07 20.09 -7.56
C GLY A 156 2.14 19.57 -8.66
N GLU A 157 0.84 19.45 -8.40
CA GLU A 157 -0.15 19.04 -9.42
C GLU A 157 -0.36 20.12 -10.51
N ILE A 158 -0.18 21.40 -10.16
CA ILE A 158 -0.20 22.51 -11.14
C ILE A 158 1.07 22.51 -11.99
N ASN A 159 2.22 22.20 -11.40
CA ASN A 159 3.48 22.07 -12.10
C ASN A 159 4.34 20.98 -11.45
N ASN A 160 4.51 19.85 -12.14
CA ASN A 160 5.27 18.70 -11.66
C ASN A 160 6.71 19.05 -11.24
N GLY A 161 7.30 20.14 -11.77
CA GLY A 161 8.63 20.59 -11.37
C GLY A 161 8.71 21.24 -9.99
N ALA A 162 7.57 21.67 -9.43
CA ALA A 162 7.48 22.12 -8.04
C ALA A 162 7.41 20.96 -7.05
N ALA A 163 6.98 19.77 -7.48
CA ALA A 163 6.73 18.62 -6.61
C ALA A 163 7.98 17.99 -5.94
N PRO A 164 9.20 17.97 -6.52
CA PRO A 164 10.34 17.31 -5.89
C PRO A 164 10.81 17.99 -4.60
N HIS A 165 11.30 17.18 -3.66
CA HIS A 165 11.99 17.64 -2.45
C HIS A 165 13.47 17.25 -2.52
N LEU A 166 14.34 18.17 -2.97
CA LEU A 166 15.74 17.83 -3.26
C LEU A 166 16.52 17.31 -2.04
N THR A 167 16.28 17.81 -0.82
CA THR A 167 16.93 17.25 0.38
C THR A 167 16.62 15.76 0.55
N ARG A 168 15.34 15.36 0.55
CA ARG A 168 14.94 13.95 0.61
C ARG A 168 15.60 13.13 -0.50
N MET A 169 15.53 13.63 -1.74
CA MET A 169 16.17 12.95 -2.86
C MET A 169 17.69 12.76 -2.70
N VAL A 170 18.38 13.65 -2.00
CA VAL A 170 19.81 13.50 -1.68
C VAL A 170 20.05 12.55 -0.51
N MET A 171 19.18 12.56 0.49
CA MET A 171 19.26 11.63 1.63
C MET A 171 18.98 10.18 1.19
N ASP A 172 18.12 9.99 0.19
CA ASP A 172 17.83 8.69 -0.44
C ASP A 172 18.97 8.19 -1.34
N LEU A 173 20.06 8.96 -1.45
CA LEU A 173 21.28 8.56 -2.14
C LEU A 173 22.30 8.14 -1.08
N ASP A 174 22.98 7.01 -1.32
CA ASP A 174 24.16 6.62 -0.56
C ASP A 174 25.34 7.55 -0.88
N VAL A 175 25.32 8.76 -0.32
CA VAL A 175 26.32 9.81 -0.51
C VAL A 175 27.37 9.68 0.60
N PRO A 176 28.67 9.57 0.26
CA PRO A 176 29.72 9.54 1.27
C PRO A 176 29.67 10.76 2.21
N ALA A 177 29.99 10.57 3.48
CA ALA A 177 29.89 11.62 4.50
C ALA A 177 30.60 12.94 4.12
N GLU A 178 31.79 12.86 3.52
CA GLU A 178 32.55 14.02 3.04
C GLU A 178 31.79 14.80 1.95
N ALA A 179 31.15 14.08 1.02
CA ALA A 179 30.33 14.69 -0.03
C ALA A 179 29.03 15.28 0.53
N MET A 180 28.45 14.66 1.57
CA MET A 180 27.28 15.23 2.26
C MET A 180 27.65 16.53 2.97
N GLU A 181 28.81 16.58 3.64
CA GLU A 181 29.31 17.82 4.27
C GLU A 181 29.49 18.95 3.24
N ALA A 182 29.94 18.64 2.03
CA ALA A 182 30.03 19.60 0.93
C ALA A 182 28.65 20.03 0.37
N ALA A 183 27.66 19.13 0.36
CA ALA A 183 26.29 19.41 -0.10
C ALA A 183 25.45 20.18 0.92
N ASP A 184 25.76 20.04 2.21
CA ASP A 184 24.98 20.60 3.33
C ASP A 184 24.69 22.10 3.24
N PRO A 185 25.65 22.99 2.89
CA PRO A 185 25.37 24.41 2.71
C PRO A 185 24.37 24.70 1.60
N GLU A 186 24.44 23.96 0.49
CA GLU A 186 23.53 24.11 -0.65
C GLU A 186 22.13 23.59 -0.31
N LEU A 187 22.04 22.46 0.42
CA LEU A 187 20.78 21.93 0.94
C LEU A 187 20.12 22.90 1.93
N ALA A 188 20.88 23.44 2.88
CA ALA A 188 20.35 24.42 3.83
C ALA A 188 19.90 25.72 3.14
N SER A 189 20.59 26.13 2.07
CA SER A 189 20.19 27.28 1.24
C SER A 189 18.89 26.98 0.47
N TYR A 190 18.81 25.80 -0.14
CA TYR A 190 17.62 25.30 -0.82
C TYR A 190 16.41 25.26 0.11
N GLU A 191 16.53 24.66 1.29
CA GLU A 191 15.43 24.50 2.26
C GLU A 191 14.87 25.85 2.72
N ARG A 192 15.75 26.81 3.03
CA ARG A 192 15.33 28.18 3.41
C ARG A 192 14.63 28.89 2.26
N GLY A 193 15.15 28.76 1.04
CA GLY A 193 14.53 29.34 -0.15
C GLY A 193 13.17 28.71 -0.42
N LEU A 194 13.06 27.39 -0.39
CA LEU A 194 11.81 26.67 -0.60
C LEU A 194 10.76 27.04 0.45
N LEU A 195 11.15 27.13 1.73
CA LEU A 195 10.24 27.54 2.80
C LEU A 195 9.69 28.97 2.58
N LYS A 196 10.53 29.87 2.07
CA LYS A 196 10.11 31.23 1.72
C LYS A 196 9.07 31.19 0.59
N GLU A 197 9.33 30.42 -0.46
CA GLU A 197 8.39 30.26 -1.57
C GLU A 197 7.07 29.60 -1.12
N MET A 198 7.12 28.62 -0.20
CA MET A 198 5.93 27.99 0.41
C MET A 198 5.06 28.99 1.16
N LYS A 199 5.68 29.88 1.94
CA LYS A 199 4.95 30.93 2.66
C LYS A 199 4.34 31.96 1.70
N SER A 200 5.03 32.26 0.59
CA SER A 200 4.50 33.11 -0.49
C SER A 200 3.30 32.45 -1.17
N ALA A 201 3.44 31.18 -1.59
CA ALA A 201 2.40 30.38 -2.21
C ALA A 201 1.12 30.36 -1.38
N ARG A 202 1.24 30.17 -0.07
CA ARG A 202 0.11 30.21 0.87
C ARG A 202 -0.69 31.51 0.78
N SER A 203 -0.02 32.67 0.69
CA SER A 203 -0.70 33.96 0.54
C SER A 203 -1.44 34.03 -0.80
N THR A 204 -0.75 33.67 -1.87
CA THR A 204 -1.32 33.65 -3.23
C THR A 204 -2.53 32.72 -3.32
N MET A 205 -2.50 31.55 -2.68
CA MET A 205 -3.63 30.62 -2.65
C MET A 205 -4.85 31.22 -1.97
N ARG A 206 -4.67 31.94 -0.86
CA ARG A 206 -5.76 32.62 -0.17
C ARG A 206 -6.41 33.68 -1.06
N GLU A 207 -5.60 34.45 -1.77
CA GLU A 207 -6.07 35.47 -2.72
C GLU A 207 -6.80 34.82 -3.90
N THR A 208 -6.23 33.79 -4.52
CA THR A 208 -6.87 33.02 -5.59
C THR A 208 -8.19 32.40 -5.14
N ALA A 209 -8.25 31.82 -3.93
CA ALA A 209 -9.50 31.27 -3.39
C ALA A 209 -10.58 32.36 -3.26
N THR A 210 -10.20 33.57 -2.82
CA THR A 210 -11.12 34.72 -2.74
C THR A 210 -11.65 35.10 -4.13
N MET A 211 -10.78 35.16 -5.15
CA MET A 211 -11.19 35.45 -6.52
C MET A 211 -12.16 34.41 -7.09
N ILE A 212 -11.95 33.12 -6.74
CA ILE A 212 -12.86 32.04 -7.15
C ILE A 212 -14.21 32.17 -6.43
N LEU A 213 -14.22 32.49 -5.13
CA LEU A 213 -15.46 32.72 -4.38
C LEU A 213 -16.23 33.92 -4.94
N ASP A 214 -15.55 35.00 -5.33
CA ASP A 214 -16.15 36.14 -6.02
C ASP A 214 -16.81 35.73 -7.34
N ALA A 215 -16.19 34.82 -8.09
CA ALA A 215 -16.74 34.27 -9.32
C ALA A 215 -18.03 33.48 -9.07
N ILE A 216 -17.98 32.56 -8.09
CA ILE A 216 -19.12 31.74 -7.69
C ILE A 216 -20.31 32.64 -7.32
N ASP A 217 -20.06 33.72 -6.58
CA ASP A 217 -21.09 34.69 -6.20
C ASP A 217 -21.60 35.47 -7.42
N ARG A 218 -20.70 35.94 -8.27
CA ARG A 218 -21.02 36.71 -9.48
C ARG A 218 -21.93 35.93 -10.45
N PHE A 219 -21.66 34.65 -10.64
CA PHE A 219 -22.45 33.77 -11.50
C PHE A 219 -23.70 33.20 -10.80
N GLY A 220 -23.87 33.45 -9.49
CA GLY A 220 -25.01 32.96 -8.72
C GLY A 220 -25.03 31.45 -8.50
N LEU A 221 -23.88 30.76 -8.68
CA LEU A 221 -23.80 29.30 -8.68
C LEU A 221 -24.22 28.66 -7.34
N ARG A 222 -24.10 29.38 -6.21
CA ARG A 222 -24.52 28.84 -4.89
C ARG A 222 -26.01 28.59 -4.76
N ASN A 223 -26.81 29.33 -5.52
CA ASN A 223 -28.27 29.26 -5.46
C ASN A 223 -28.83 28.35 -6.57
N MET A 224 -27.96 27.71 -7.35
CA MET A 224 -28.31 26.79 -8.42
C MET A 224 -28.14 25.34 -7.93
N SER A 225 -29.10 24.50 -8.29
CA SER A 225 -28.97 23.04 -8.20
C SER A 225 -27.91 22.53 -9.17
N LEU A 226 -27.43 21.30 -8.96
CA LEU A 226 -26.45 20.67 -9.87
C LEU A 226 -26.94 20.63 -11.33
N MET A 227 -28.25 20.44 -11.54
CA MET A 227 -28.87 20.44 -12.87
C MET A 227 -28.84 21.85 -13.49
N GLU A 228 -29.19 22.88 -12.73
CA GLU A 228 -29.13 24.27 -13.18
C GLU A 228 -27.70 24.73 -13.46
N ILE A 229 -26.71 24.28 -12.68
CA ILE A 229 -25.29 24.52 -12.99
C ILE A 229 -24.91 23.83 -14.30
N GLY A 230 -25.38 22.60 -14.53
CA GLY A 230 -25.17 21.88 -15.78
C GLY A 230 -25.74 22.63 -16.99
N GLU A 231 -26.98 23.13 -16.88
CA GLU A 231 -27.63 23.94 -17.92
C GLU A 231 -26.93 25.29 -18.12
N PHE A 232 -26.55 25.97 -17.03
CA PHE A 232 -25.80 27.23 -17.07
C PHE A 232 -24.49 27.08 -17.87
N MET A 233 -23.79 25.97 -17.70
CA MET A 233 -22.52 25.67 -18.37
C MET A 233 -22.67 25.15 -19.80
N GLN A 234 -23.89 24.75 -20.22
CA GLN A 234 -24.17 24.41 -21.63
C GLN A 234 -24.29 25.67 -22.51
N ASP A 235 -24.57 26.83 -21.90
CA ASP A 235 -24.51 28.11 -22.61
C ASP A 235 -23.05 28.47 -22.89
N GLU A 236 -22.67 28.44 -24.16
CA GLU A 236 -21.32 28.72 -24.65
C GLU A 236 -20.79 30.07 -24.14
N LYS A 237 -21.63 31.10 -24.04
CA LYS A 237 -21.20 32.41 -23.56
C LYS A 237 -20.87 32.38 -22.07
N ASN A 238 -21.70 31.72 -21.26
CA ASN A 238 -21.45 31.58 -19.82
C ASN A 238 -20.20 30.75 -19.57
N LEU A 239 -20.02 29.69 -20.35
CA LEU A 239 -18.83 28.85 -20.33
C LEU A 239 -17.56 29.66 -20.65
N GLU A 240 -17.56 30.43 -21.73
CA GLU A 240 -16.43 31.28 -22.12
C GLU A 240 -16.12 32.35 -21.07
N GLU A 241 -17.14 32.99 -20.49
CA GLU A 241 -16.94 33.97 -19.42
C GLU A 241 -16.36 33.32 -18.15
N PHE A 242 -16.82 32.13 -17.81
CA PHE A 242 -16.30 31.35 -16.69
C PHE A 242 -14.85 30.92 -16.94
N LYS A 243 -14.53 30.41 -18.14
CA LYS A 243 -13.16 30.04 -18.56
C LYS A 243 -12.21 31.23 -18.50
N ALA A 244 -12.63 32.39 -18.99
CA ALA A 244 -11.82 33.61 -18.98
C ALA A 244 -11.54 34.07 -17.55
N LEU A 245 -12.56 34.06 -16.68
CA LEU A 245 -12.37 34.43 -15.28
C LEU A 245 -11.44 33.44 -14.57
N PHE A 246 -11.64 32.15 -14.76
CA PHE A 246 -10.78 31.12 -14.16
C PHE A 246 -9.32 31.27 -14.63
N THR A 247 -9.11 31.56 -15.90
CA THR A 247 -7.78 31.82 -16.47
C THR A 247 -7.10 32.98 -15.74
N VAL A 248 -7.83 34.04 -15.42
CA VAL A 248 -7.32 35.17 -14.61
C VAL A 248 -7.08 34.77 -13.16
N ALA A 249 -8.01 34.07 -12.52
CA ALA A 249 -7.93 33.69 -11.11
C ALA A 249 -6.81 32.68 -10.82
N SER A 250 -6.52 31.78 -11.76
CA SER A 250 -5.47 30.76 -11.64
C SER A 250 -4.07 31.26 -12.04
N ALA A 251 -3.95 32.38 -12.77
CA ALA A 251 -2.66 32.90 -13.21
C ALA A 251 -1.63 33.09 -12.07
N PRO A 252 -2.00 33.69 -10.91
CA PRO A 252 -1.06 33.89 -9.81
C PRO A 252 -0.52 32.57 -9.25
N ILE A 253 -1.37 31.54 -9.10
CA ILE A 253 -0.93 30.26 -8.55
C ILE A 253 -0.09 29.45 -9.54
N GLN A 254 -0.39 29.54 -10.84
CA GLN A 254 0.46 28.96 -11.89
C GLN A 254 1.84 29.61 -11.93
N GLN A 255 1.91 30.94 -11.78
CA GLN A 255 3.18 31.67 -11.71
C GLN A 255 4.02 31.24 -10.50
N VAL A 256 3.40 31.09 -9.32
CA VAL A 256 4.08 30.53 -8.13
C VAL A 256 4.59 29.12 -8.42
N ALA A 257 3.77 28.25 -9.02
CA ALA A 257 4.15 26.88 -9.36
C ALA A 257 5.36 26.83 -10.31
N TYR A 258 5.39 27.72 -11.30
CA TYR A 258 6.53 27.91 -12.18
C TYR A 258 7.76 28.40 -11.43
N GLU A 259 7.65 29.40 -10.56
CA GLU A 259 8.76 29.91 -9.75
C GLU A 259 9.38 28.83 -8.84
N PHE A 260 8.54 27.97 -8.26
CA PHE A 260 8.98 26.78 -7.53
C PHE A 260 9.79 25.83 -8.41
N SER A 261 9.27 25.49 -9.59
CA SER A 261 9.96 24.61 -10.52
C SER A 261 11.34 25.17 -10.91
N GLN A 262 11.39 26.46 -11.23
CA GLN A 262 12.65 27.15 -11.56
C GLN A 262 13.61 27.22 -10.37
N PHE A 263 13.09 27.39 -9.15
CA PHE A 263 13.89 27.35 -7.93
C PHE A 263 14.48 25.95 -7.69
N ASN A 264 13.67 24.89 -7.82
CA ASN A 264 14.10 23.51 -7.72
C ASN A 264 15.18 23.18 -8.76
N ARG A 265 14.92 23.49 -10.03
CA ARG A 265 15.87 23.22 -11.12
C ARG A 265 17.22 23.93 -10.93
N ARG A 266 17.22 25.20 -10.51
CA ARG A 266 18.47 25.93 -10.20
C ARG A 266 19.20 25.34 -9.00
N SER A 267 18.47 24.90 -7.99
CA SER A 267 19.04 24.31 -6.77
C SER A 267 19.60 22.93 -7.03
N LEU A 268 18.94 22.12 -7.85
CA LEU A 268 19.45 20.85 -8.37
C LEU A 268 20.83 21.05 -9.00
N GLY A 269 20.99 22.03 -9.90
CA GLY A 269 22.28 22.31 -10.53
C GLY A 269 23.41 22.63 -9.54
N ARG A 270 23.11 23.37 -8.46
CA ARG A 270 24.11 23.67 -7.41
C ARG A 270 24.48 22.44 -6.57
N ILE A 271 23.48 21.64 -6.20
CA ILE A 271 23.69 20.41 -5.42
C ILE A 271 24.46 19.38 -6.26
N VAL A 272 24.08 19.16 -7.51
CA VAL A 272 24.76 18.24 -8.43
C VAL A 272 26.23 18.63 -8.62
N ALA A 273 26.55 19.92 -8.63
CA ALA A 273 27.92 20.41 -8.80
C ALA A 273 28.87 20.12 -7.62
N VAL A 274 28.33 19.87 -6.42
CA VAL A 274 29.12 19.56 -5.21
C VAL A 274 29.12 18.07 -4.85
N LEU A 275 28.23 17.28 -5.46
CA LEU A 275 28.20 15.83 -5.29
C LEU A 275 29.24 15.13 -6.18
N PRO A 276 29.70 13.93 -5.80
CA PRO A 276 30.47 13.06 -6.70
C PRO A 276 29.72 12.86 -8.01
N GLU A 277 30.42 12.88 -9.16
CA GLU A 277 29.80 12.87 -10.50
C GLU A 277 28.73 11.78 -10.65
N ALA A 278 29.00 10.57 -10.17
CA ALA A 278 28.05 9.46 -10.22
C ALA A 278 26.75 9.75 -9.45
N LYS A 279 26.86 10.26 -8.23
CA LYS A 279 25.70 10.58 -7.36
C LYS A 279 24.96 11.82 -7.83
N GLY A 280 25.69 12.83 -8.33
CA GLY A 280 25.09 14.01 -8.96
C GLY A 280 24.26 13.64 -10.20
N ARG A 281 24.77 12.74 -11.05
CA ARG A 281 24.03 12.24 -12.21
C ARG A 281 22.80 11.42 -11.80
N GLU A 282 22.94 10.54 -10.81
CA GLU A 282 21.82 9.76 -10.26
C GLU A 282 20.71 10.67 -9.73
N LEU A 283 21.06 11.70 -8.95
CA LEU A 283 20.11 12.71 -8.45
C LEU A 283 19.38 13.42 -9.60
N GLN A 284 20.13 13.88 -10.60
CA GLN A 284 19.58 14.57 -11.77
C GLN A 284 18.62 13.67 -12.55
N GLU A 285 18.97 12.40 -12.72
CA GLU A 285 18.12 11.43 -13.41
C GLU A 285 16.82 11.14 -12.64
N ARG A 286 16.90 10.92 -11.31
CA ARG A 286 15.71 10.76 -10.45
C ARG A 286 14.81 11.99 -10.52
N TYR A 287 15.40 13.19 -10.49
CA TYR A 287 14.65 14.45 -10.62
C TYR A 287 13.93 14.53 -11.97
N ASN A 288 14.67 14.32 -13.07
CA ASN A 288 14.15 14.45 -14.42
C ASN A 288 13.05 13.42 -14.71
N ARG A 289 13.20 12.16 -14.26
CA ARG A 289 12.15 11.12 -14.36
C ARG A 289 10.88 11.53 -13.64
N ARG A 290 11.01 12.15 -12.47
CA ARG A 290 9.86 12.60 -11.66
C ARG A 290 9.16 13.80 -12.27
N VAL A 291 9.92 14.79 -12.75
CA VAL A 291 9.41 16.09 -13.20
C VAL A 291 8.97 16.09 -14.66
N TYR A 292 9.69 15.37 -15.52
CA TYR A 292 9.49 15.32 -16.96
C TYR A 292 9.07 13.91 -17.39
N ARG A 293 8.04 13.36 -16.74
CA ARG A 293 7.56 11.99 -17.01
C ARG A 293 7.30 11.75 -18.50
N GLU A 294 6.78 12.75 -19.18
CA GLU A 294 6.51 12.77 -20.62
C GLU A 294 7.77 12.54 -21.46
N ALA A 295 8.93 12.95 -20.96
CA ALA A 295 10.21 12.68 -21.61
C ALA A 295 10.67 11.23 -21.42
N TYR A 296 10.19 10.54 -20.38
CA TYR A 296 10.71 9.24 -19.91
C TYR A 296 9.75 8.05 -20.08
N SER A 297 8.45 8.24 -20.32
CA SER A 297 7.46 7.17 -20.40
C SER A 297 7.78 6.11 -21.46
N ASP A 298 8.41 6.51 -22.56
CA ASP A 298 8.59 5.66 -23.75
C ASP A 298 10.06 5.42 -24.12
N VAL A 299 11.00 5.91 -23.31
CA VAL A 299 12.42 5.75 -23.56
C VAL A 299 12.91 4.53 -22.78
N SER A 300 13.12 3.41 -23.50
CA SER A 300 13.81 2.24 -22.94
C SER A 300 15.10 2.66 -22.23
N GLU A 301 15.42 2.02 -21.10
CA GLU A 301 16.60 2.33 -20.29
C GLU A 301 17.90 1.94 -21.00
N TRP A 302 18.27 2.67 -22.06
CA TRP A 302 19.42 2.38 -22.90
C TRP A 302 20.75 2.35 -22.13
N ARG A 303 20.82 3.01 -20.96
CA ARG A 303 22.00 3.00 -20.09
C ARG A 303 22.22 1.65 -19.40
N ALA A 304 21.15 0.96 -18.99
CA ALA A 304 21.24 -0.29 -18.25
C ALA A 304 22.05 -1.36 -19.00
N PRO A 305 21.80 -1.63 -20.31
CA PRO A 305 22.64 -2.54 -21.11
C PRO A 305 24.14 -2.22 -21.10
N TYR A 306 24.53 -0.94 -21.10
CA TYR A 306 25.95 -0.57 -21.05
C TYR A 306 26.56 -0.89 -19.69
N LEU A 307 25.85 -0.58 -18.60
CA LEU A 307 26.32 -0.84 -17.25
C LEU A 307 26.44 -2.34 -16.98
N GLU A 308 25.49 -3.13 -17.49
CA GLU A 308 25.54 -4.59 -17.42
C GLU A 308 26.75 -5.16 -18.17
N VAL A 309 27.01 -4.69 -19.39
CA VAL A 309 28.20 -5.09 -20.16
C VAL A 309 29.49 -4.78 -19.40
N LEU A 310 29.58 -3.59 -18.78
CA LEU A 310 30.75 -3.19 -18.00
C LEU A 310 30.94 -3.99 -16.70
N ARG A 311 29.93 -4.75 -16.26
CA ARG A 311 30.01 -5.68 -15.13
C ARG A 311 30.46 -7.08 -15.54
N LEU A 312 30.46 -7.42 -16.84
CA LEU A 312 30.82 -8.76 -17.30
C LEU A 312 32.28 -9.10 -16.97
N PRO A 313 32.55 -10.22 -16.28
CA PRO A 313 33.91 -10.66 -16.03
C PRO A 313 34.59 -11.04 -17.35
N GLY A 314 35.85 -10.62 -17.51
CA GLY A 314 36.64 -10.97 -18.71
C GLY A 314 36.38 -10.08 -19.93
N LEU A 315 35.67 -8.96 -19.79
CA LEU A 315 35.53 -7.98 -20.86
C LEU A 315 36.92 -7.48 -21.29
N GLY A 316 37.27 -7.65 -22.56
CA GLY A 316 38.57 -7.21 -23.09
C GLY A 316 38.74 -5.70 -22.91
N SER A 317 39.92 -5.26 -22.46
CA SER A 317 40.19 -3.83 -22.13
C SER A 317 39.89 -2.86 -23.28
N GLY A 318 40.06 -3.30 -24.54
CA GLY A 318 39.68 -2.52 -25.72
C GLY A 318 38.15 -2.34 -25.85
N VAL A 319 37.37 -3.40 -25.62
CA VAL A 319 35.90 -3.35 -25.64
C VAL A 319 35.40 -2.53 -24.46
N GLU A 320 35.94 -2.73 -23.26
CA GLU A 320 35.60 -1.94 -22.08
C GLU A 320 35.81 -0.45 -22.32
N SER A 321 36.98 -0.05 -22.84
CA SER A 321 37.28 1.35 -23.16
C SER A 321 36.32 1.91 -24.22
N ALA A 322 35.96 1.12 -25.24
CA ALA A 322 35.02 1.54 -26.27
C ALA A 322 33.60 1.73 -25.72
N VAL A 323 33.12 0.78 -24.91
CA VAL A 323 31.81 0.83 -24.25
C VAL A 323 31.73 2.04 -23.31
N ARG A 324 32.77 2.32 -22.50
CA ARG A 324 32.81 3.51 -21.63
C ARG A 324 32.76 4.82 -22.42
N ALA A 325 33.56 4.93 -23.48
CA ALA A 325 33.59 6.13 -24.32
C ALA A 325 32.23 6.38 -25.00
N GLN A 326 31.59 5.30 -25.47
CA GLN A 326 30.29 5.36 -26.11
C GLN A 326 29.18 5.70 -25.11
N LEU A 327 29.17 5.07 -23.93
CA LEU A 327 28.26 5.39 -22.82
C LEU A 327 28.34 6.88 -22.52
N GLN A 328 29.56 7.42 -22.31
CA GLN A 328 29.76 8.84 -22.04
C GLN A 328 29.23 9.72 -23.17
N SER A 329 29.51 9.37 -24.43
CA SER A 329 29.02 10.14 -25.59
C SER A 329 27.49 10.16 -25.68
N PHE A 330 26.82 9.02 -25.51
CA PHE A 330 25.35 8.97 -25.52
C PHE A 330 24.75 9.66 -24.31
N THR A 331 25.37 9.56 -23.13
CA THR A 331 24.92 10.26 -21.92
C THR A 331 24.88 11.76 -22.13
N VAL A 332 25.94 12.36 -22.68
CA VAL A 332 25.98 13.82 -22.95
C VAL A 332 24.88 14.24 -23.93
N ARG A 333 24.61 13.43 -24.97
CA ARG A 333 23.56 13.72 -25.96
C ARG A 333 22.16 13.58 -25.38
N ASP A 334 21.93 12.51 -24.61
CA ASP A 334 20.68 12.24 -23.92
C ASP A 334 20.39 13.33 -22.89
N ASP A 335 21.37 13.71 -22.07
CA ASP A 335 21.22 14.79 -21.09
C ASP A 335 20.90 16.13 -21.79
N ALA A 336 21.51 16.40 -22.94
CA ALA A 336 21.18 17.59 -23.73
C ALA A 336 19.73 17.56 -24.28
N MET A 337 19.25 16.40 -24.74
CA MET A 337 17.86 16.23 -25.17
C MET A 337 16.88 16.36 -24.01
N VAL A 338 17.15 15.71 -22.88
CA VAL A 338 16.31 15.81 -21.67
C VAL A 338 16.26 17.25 -21.17
N ASN A 339 17.37 17.99 -21.16
CA ASN A 339 17.38 19.41 -20.80
C ASN A 339 16.55 20.25 -21.77
N LYS A 340 16.64 19.99 -23.07
CA LYS A 340 15.85 20.69 -24.10
C LYS A 340 14.35 20.41 -23.95
N ILE A 341 13.97 19.15 -23.75
CA ILE A 341 12.59 18.75 -23.49
C ILE A 341 12.09 19.39 -22.18
N GLY A 342 12.94 19.38 -21.14
CA GLY A 342 12.66 20.05 -19.87
C GLY A 342 12.42 21.54 -20.03
N ASP A 343 13.26 22.25 -20.80
CA ASP A 343 13.06 23.68 -21.13
C ASP A 343 11.72 23.93 -21.83
N MET A 344 11.35 23.07 -22.77
CA MET A 344 10.05 23.15 -23.47
C MET A 344 8.89 22.96 -22.50
N LEU A 345 8.94 21.93 -21.66
CA LEU A 345 7.91 21.65 -20.65
C LEU A 345 7.80 22.78 -19.62
N GLU A 346 8.92 23.36 -19.19
CA GLU A 346 8.92 24.50 -18.26
C GLU A 346 8.27 25.74 -18.86
N GLU A 347 8.55 26.07 -20.13
CA GLU A 347 7.91 27.20 -20.80
C GLU A 347 6.41 26.96 -20.98
N TYR A 348 6.00 25.74 -21.32
CA TYR A 348 4.58 25.38 -21.42
C TYR A 348 3.85 25.44 -20.07
N ARG A 349 4.52 25.02 -18.98
CA ARG A 349 3.96 25.00 -17.63
C ARG A 349 3.93 26.38 -16.96
N LYS A 350 4.59 27.38 -17.54
CA LYS A 350 4.61 28.75 -17.02
C LYS A 350 3.21 29.34 -16.90
N PHE A 351 2.37 29.11 -17.90
CA PHE A 351 0.97 29.53 -17.90
C PHE A 351 0.16 28.70 -18.90
N ARG A 352 -0.97 28.16 -18.43
CA ARG A 352 -1.94 27.38 -19.19
C ARG A 352 -3.32 27.98 -19.02
N SER A 353 -3.97 28.37 -20.11
CA SER A 353 -5.39 28.72 -20.11
C SER A 353 -6.25 27.48 -19.88
N VAL A 354 -7.54 27.67 -19.57
CA VAL A 354 -8.48 26.54 -19.48
C VAL A 354 -8.52 25.73 -20.77
N ASP A 355 -8.49 26.39 -21.93
CA ASP A 355 -8.51 25.70 -23.22
C ASP A 355 -7.27 24.85 -23.45
N GLN A 356 -6.09 25.30 -22.97
CA GLN A 356 -4.87 24.50 -23.04
C GLN A 356 -4.89 23.31 -22.08
N LEU A 357 -5.57 23.43 -20.93
CA LEU A 357 -5.77 22.32 -20.00
C LEU A 357 -6.81 21.30 -20.52
N GLU A 358 -7.81 21.75 -21.28
CA GLU A 358 -8.85 20.90 -21.88
C GLU A 358 -8.44 20.29 -23.23
N ALA A 359 -7.50 20.91 -23.95
CA ALA A 359 -7.00 20.42 -25.23
C ALA A 359 -6.14 19.16 -25.00
N GLU A 360 -6.79 18.00 -24.96
CA GLU A 360 -6.14 16.68 -24.96
C GLU A 360 -5.31 16.50 -26.26
N GLY A 361 -4.05 16.95 -26.23
CA GLY A 361 -2.99 16.50 -27.14
C GLY A 361 -2.97 17.04 -28.57
N LYS A 362 -3.64 18.17 -28.88
CA LYS A 362 -3.63 18.74 -30.26
C LYS A 362 -3.26 20.22 -30.32
N ASP A 363 -2.39 20.69 -29.44
CA ASP A 363 -1.76 21.99 -29.62
C ASP A 363 -0.38 21.86 -30.27
N ALA A 364 0.10 22.94 -30.87
CA ALA A 364 1.41 22.98 -31.54
C ALA A 364 2.59 22.74 -30.58
N PHE A 365 2.34 22.72 -29.26
CA PHE A 365 3.34 22.35 -28.27
C PHE A 365 3.45 20.83 -28.15
N ALA A 366 2.32 20.12 -28.06
CA ALA A 366 2.28 18.65 -28.02
C ALA A 366 3.01 18.03 -29.23
N GLU A 367 2.75 18.52 -30.45
CA GLU A 367 3.44 18.05 -31.67
C GLU A 367 4.97 18.23 -31.58
N LYS A 368 5.44 19.38 -31.08
CA LYS A 368 6.88 19.65 -30.92
C LYS A 368 7.51 18.81 -29.82
N LEU A 369 6.78 18.61 -28.73
CA LEU A 369 7.23 17.77 -27.62
C LEU A 369 7.37 16.32 -28.10
N GLU A 370 6.38 15.80 -28.82
CA GLU A 370 6.40 14.48 -29.44
C GLU A 370 7.59 14.34 -30.38
N GLU A 371 7.85 15.32 -31.26
CA GLU A 371 9.02 15.32 -32.16
C GLU A 371 10.36 15.19 -31.41
N GLU A 372 10.51 15.89 -30.27
CA GLU A 372 11.73 15.81 -29.47
C GLU A 372 11.83 14.52 -28.66
N VAL A 373 10.71 13.98 -28.18
CA VAL A 373 10.65 12.66 -27.53
C VAL A 373 11.00 11.55 -28.53
N GLU A 374 10.48 11.60 -29.76
CA GLU A 374 10.83 10.67 -30.83
C GLU A 374 12.34 10.71 -31.16
N LYS A 375 12.95 11.90 -31.21
CA LYS A 375 14.41 12.05 -31.38
C LYS A 375 15.18 11.38 -30.25
N ARG A 376 14.68 11.48 -29.01
CA ARG A 376 15.28 10.82 -27.85
C ARG A 376 15.13 9.29 -27.92
N ILE A 377 13.96 8.78 -28.31
CA ILE A 377 13.72 7.34 -28.53
C ILE A 377 14.66 6.81 -29.63
N ALA A 378 14.82 7.57 -30.72
CA ALA A 378 15.75 7.23 -31.79
C ALA A 378 17.21 7.21 -31.30
N LEU A 379 17.59 8.15 -30.42
CA LEU A 379 18.92 8.16 -29.80
C LEU A 379 19.14 6.92 -28.91
N ALA A 380 18.15 6.55 -28.09
CA ALA A 380 18.20 5.36 -27.25
C ALA A 380 18.30 4.06 -28.08
N THR A 381 17.53 3.97 -29.17
CA THR A 381 17.58 2.86 -30.12
C THR A 381 18.97 2.76 -30.77
N LEU A 382 19.51 3.89 -31.22
CA LEU A 382 20.86 3.96 -31.79
C LEU A 382 21.92 3.57 -30.77
N ALA A 383 21.76 3.95 -29.51
CA ALA A 383 22.69 3.58 -28.43
C ALA A 383 22.72 2.06 -28.25
N ASN A 384 21.57 1.39 -28.21
CA ASN A 384 21.49 -0.06 -28.08
C ASN A 384 22.09 -0.78 -29.31
N GLN A 385 21.75 -0.34 -30.53
CA GLN A 385 22.31 -0.91 -31.77
C GLN A 385 23.84 -0.75 -31.83
N THR A 386 24.36 0.41 -31.41
CA THR A 386 25.79 0.66 -31.42
C THR A 386 26.49 -0.18 -30.35
N LEU A 387 25.86 -0.40 -29.18
CA LEU A 387 26.38 -1.32 -28.16
C LEU A 387 26.46 -2.74 -28.70
N GLU A 388 25.39 -3.25 -29.31
CA GLU A 388 25.36 -4.59 -29.92
C GLU A 388 26.46 -4.79 -30.96
N GLY A 389 26.78 -3.75 -31.73
CA GLY A 389 27.88 -3.77 -32.71
C GLY A 389 29.28 -3.84 -32.10
N LEU A 390 29.46 -3.43 -30.84
CA LEU A 390 30.73 -3.55 -30.11
C LEU A 390 30.94 -4.93 -29.49
N LEU A 391 29.87 -5.69 -29.26
CA LEU A 391 29.93 -6.97 -28.56
C LEU A 391 30.11 -8.13 -29.54
N ASP A 392 31.12 -8.96 -29.31
CA ASP A 392 31.23 -10.24 -30.02
C ASP A 392 30.11 -11.22 -29.61
N ALA A 393 30.03 -12.36 -30.32
CA ALA A 393 28.99 -13.35 -30.06
C ALA A 393 29.09 -13.96 -28.65
N GLU A 394 30.31 -14.13 -28.13
CA GLU A 394 30.56 -14.69 -26.81
C GLU A 394 30.08 -13.74 -25.70
N THR A 395 30.44 -12.45 -25.78
CA THR A 395 30.03 -11.42 -24.83
C THR A 395 28.50 -11.24 -24.83
N ARG A 396 27.86 -11.28 -26.01
CA ARG A 396 26.38 -11.26 -26.11
C ARG A 396 25.74 -12.48 -25.47
N SER A 397 26.31 -13.66 -25.69
CA SER A 397 25.85 -14.88 -25.03
C SER A 397 25.96 -14.76 -23.51
N ASN A 398 27.08 -14.26 -23.00
CA ASN A 398 27.31 -14.07 -21.56
C ASN A 398 26.35 -13.04 -20.95
N LEU A 399 26.11 -11.92 -21.65
CA LEU A 399 25.12 -10.92 -21.23
C LEU A 399 23.72 -11.50 -21.16
N SER A 400 23.31 -12.28 -22.16
CA SER A 400 22.00 -12.95 -22.16
C SER A 400 21.87 -13.97 -21.04
N ALA A 401 22.94 -14.72 -20.74
CA ALA A 401 22.95 -15.66 -19.63
C ALA A 401 22.87 -14.95 -18.27
N MET A 402 23.58 -13.83 -18.11
CA MET A 402 23.51 -12.99 -16.90
C MET A 402 22.11 -12.42 -16.71
N ARG A 403 21.48 -11.89 -17.76
CA ARG A 403 20.08 -11.42 -17.72
C ARG A 403 19.10 -12.54 -17.40
N MET A 404 19.27 -13.74 -17.96
CA MET A 404 18.41 -14.88 -17.62
C MET A 404 18.56 -15.33 -16.16
N MET A 405 19.76 -15.19 -15.58
CA MET A 405 19.98 -15.44 -14.16
C MET A 405 19.34 -14.34 -13.29
N GLU A 406 19.55 -13.07 -13.65
CA GLU A 406 18.97 -11.93 -12.92
C GLU A 406 17.46 -11.85 -13.06
N GLU A 407 16.87 -12.18 -14.22
CA GLU A 407 15.42 -12.31 -14.42
C GLU A 407 14.86 -13.54 -13.70
N GLY A 408 15.64 -14.61 -13.58
CA GLY A 408 15.29 -15.76 -12.76
C GLY A 408 15.20 -15.42 -11.27
N ASP A 409 16.07 -14.54 -10.78
CA ASP A 409 16.08 -14.06 -9.41
C ASP A 409 15.10 -12.91 -9.18
N SER A 410 14.95 -12.00 -10.16
CA SER A 410 14.01 -10.88 -10.09
C SER A 410 12.58 -11.30 -10.33
N ASN A 411 12.26 -12.37 -11.09
CA ASN A 411 10.92 -12.98 -11.03
C ASN A 411 10.68 -13.68 -9.69
N ARG A 412 11.73 -14.17 -9.03
CA ARG A 412 11.63 -14.75 -7.68
C ARG A 412 11.40 -13.66 -6.62
N VAL A 413 11.95 -12.47 -6.83
CA VAL A 413 11.81 -11.28 -5.96
C VAL A 413 10.61 -10.40 -6.34
N GLN A 414 10.17 -10.30 -7.60
CA GLN A 414 8.94 -9.60 -8.01
C GLN A 414 7.69 -10.41 -7.67
N MET A 415 7.77 -11.74 -7.65
CA MET A 415 6.74 -12.57 -7.00
C MET A 415 6.73 -12.38 -5.47
N ALA A 416 7.77 -11.78 -4.89
CA ALA A 416 7.87 -11.45 -3.46
C ALA A 416 7.76 -9.93 -3.14
N GLY A 417 7.72 -9.06 -4.16
CA GLY A 417 7.94 -7.61 -3.99
C GLY A 417 7.25 -6.73 -5.03
N GLY A 418 6.36 -7.28 -5.86
CA GLY A 418 5.32 -6.45 -6.46
C GLY A 418 4.39 -5.98 -5.34
N GLU A 419 4.04 -4.69 -5.32
CA GLU A 419 3.07 -4.05 -4.40
C GLU A 419 1.62 -4.59 -4.55
N GLY A 420 1.45 -5.86 -4.90
CA GLY A 420 0.31 -6.66 -4.51
C GLY A 420 0.78 -7.66 -3.47
N ASP A 421 0.44 -7.40 -2.20
CA ASP A 421 0.66 -8.24 -1.02
C ASP A 421 0.16 -9.68 -1.22
N GLY A 422 0.94 -10.46 -1.94
CA GLY A 422 0.80 -11.89 -2.14
C GLY A 422 2.01 -12.60 -1.56
N GLU A 423 2.47 -12.18 -0.37
CA GLU A 423 3.44 -12.95 0.39
C GLU A 423 2.87 -14.37 0.55
N VAL A 424 3.52 -15.34 -0.08
CA VAL A 424 3.32 -16.75 0.26
C VAL A 424 3.92 -16.90 1.63
N VAL A 425 3.13 -16.61 2.67
CA VAL A 425 3.53 -16.90 4.03
C VAL A 425 3.46 -18.41 4.20
N GLU A 426 4.55 -19.07 3.85
CA GLU A 426 4.80 -20.47 4.18
C GLU A 426 5.05 -20.52 5.69
N PHE A 427 3.96 -20.51 6.48
CA PHE A 427 4.02 -20.68 7.92
C PHE A 427 4.43 -22.12 8.22
N THR A 428 5.74 -22.33 8.31
CA THR A 428 6.33 -23.47 9.01
C THR A 428 6.25 -23.16 10.51
N ALA A 429 5.17 -23.59 11.16
CA ALA A 429 5.19 -23.73 12.60
C ALA A 429 6.26 -24.78 12.93
N GLY A 430 7.31 -24.36 13.64
CA GLY A 430 8.42 -25.19 14.06
C GLY A 430 7.99 -26.28 15.05
N THR A 431 7.41 -27.35 14.53
CA THR A 431 7.33 -28.67 15.17
C THR A 431 7.35 -29.71 14.05
N GLU A 432 8.37 -30.57 14.06
CA GLU A 432 8.44 -31.76 13.21
C GLU A 432 7.16 -32.59 13.40
N GLY A 433 6.22 -32.57 12.44
CA GLY A 433 5.16 -33.58 12.39
C GLY A 433 3.81 -33.21 11.78
N SER A 434 3.40 -31.94 11.72
CA SER A 434 2.12 -31.58 11.06
C SER A 434 2.13 -30.12 10.60
N SER A 435 2.53 -29.90 9.35
CA SER A 435 2.32 -28.62 8.66
C SER A 435 1.09 -28.76 7.77
N VAL A 436 -0.04 -28.22 8.20
CA VAL A 436 -1.15 -27.93 7.27
C VAL A 436 -0.71 -26.71 6.46
N THR A 437 0.16 -26.93 5.48
CA THR A 437 0.47 -25.91 4.49
C THR A 437 -0.77 -25.74 3.62
N VAL A 438 -1.43 -24.59 3.73
CA VAL A 438 -2.43 -24.15 2.75
C VAL A 438 -1.62 -23.77 1.50
N ARG A 439 -1.37 -24.75 0.62
CA ARG A 439 -0.50 -24.61 -0.56
C ARG A 439 -1.19 -23.87 -1.72
N SER A 440 -0.36 -23.28 -2.57
CA SER A 440 -0.76 -22.36 -3.63
C SER A 440 -1.41 -23.09 -4.81
N PHE A 441 -2.54 -22.55 -5.26
CA PHE A 441 -3.27 -22.96 -6.44
C PHE A 441 -2.47 -23.04 -7.75
N GLY A 442 -2.54 -24.20 -8.41
CA GLY A 442 -2.28 -24.31 -9.84
C GLY A 442 -3.21 -23.43 -10.70
N GLN A 443 -2.64 -22.76 -11.70
CA GLN A 443 -3.37 -21.99 -12.72
C GLN A 443 -3.56 -22.88 -13.96
N LEU A 444 -4.49 -23.84 -13.89
CA LEU A 444 -4.90 -24.60 -15.08
C LEU A 444 -5.80 -23.71 -15.95
N GLY A 445 -5.22 -23.06 -16.97
CA GLY A 445 -5.97 -22.33 -18.01
C GLY A 445 -6.80 -21.13 -17.54
N GLY A 446 -6.45 -20.54 -16.39
CA GLY A 446 -7.26 -19.48 -15.75
C GLY A 446 -8.59 -19.98 -15.16
N LEU A 447 -8.74 -21.30 -14.97
CA LEU A 447 -9.85 -21.91 -14.26
C LEU A 447 -9.57 -21.91 -12.76
N LEU A 448 -10.56 -21.49 -11.97
CA LEU A 448 -10.45 -21.46 -10.51
C LEU A 448 -11.03 -22.78 -9.97
N LEU A 449 -10.23 -23.85 -10.02
CA LEU A 449 -10.55 -25.15 -9.42
C LEU A 449 -9.83 -25.33 -8.06
N PRO A 450 -10.46 -26.00 -7.07
CA PRO A 450 -9.84 -26.38 -5.79
C PRO A 450 -8.71 -27.38 -5.97
N GLU A 451 -7.54 -27.22 -5.33
CA GLU A 451 -6.40 -28.13 -5.55
C GLU A 451 -6.66 -29.58 -5.13
N PRO A 452 -6.18 -30.57 -5.91
CA PRO A 452 -6.28 -31.97 -5.50
C PRO A 452 -5.44 -32.22 -4.24
N ILE A 453 -5.81 -33.22 -3.44
CA ILE A 453 -4.90 -33.79 -2.44
C ILE A 453 -3.69 -34.34 -3.22
N ASN A 454 -2.50 -33.80 -2.95
CA ASN A 454 -1.29 -34.29 -3.58
C ASN A 454 -0.83 -35.61 -2.92
N ARG A 455 0.08 -36.30 -3.60
CA ARG A 455 0.52 -37.64 -3.16
C ARG A 455 1.27 -37.60 -1.83
N GLN A 456 1.99 -36.52 -1.56
CA GLN A 456 2.73 -36.35 -0.31
C GLN A 456 1.77 -36.25 0.87
N ASP A 457 0.73 -35.41 0.75
CA ASP A 457 -0.26 -35.18 1.80
C ASP A 457 -1.11 -36.43 2.04
N PHE A 458 -1.50 -37.13 0.97
CA PHE A 458 -2.18 -38.42 1.10
C PHE A 458 -1.30 -39.44 1.85
N THR A 459 -0.01 -39.52 1.52
CA THR A 459 0.93 -40.43 2.21
C THR A 459 1.11 -40.04 3.68
N ALA A 460 1.16 -38.75 3.99
CA ALA A 460 1.23 -38.24 5.36
C ALA A 460 -0.02 -38.64 6.17
N LEU A 461 -1.21 -38.48 5.59
CA LEU A 461 -2.47 -38.93 6.20
C LEU A 461 -2.44 -40.43 6.52
N LEU A 462 -2.02 -41.28 5.57
CA LEU A 462 -1.90 -42.72 5.78
C LEU A 462 -0.92 -43.09 6.91
N ASN A 463 0.17 -42.33 7.03
CA ASN A 463 1.13 -42.49 8.13
C ASN A 463 0.50 -42.12 9.48
N GLU A 464 -0.20 -40.98 9.54
CA GLU A 464 -0.79 -40.44 10.77
C GLU A 464 -1.85 -41.36 11.38
N VAL A 465 -2.65 -41.99 10.53
CA VAL A 465 -3.67 -42.98 10.92
C VAL A 465 -3.12 -44.41 11.03
N ALA A 466 -1.80 -44.58 10.91
CA ALA A 466 -1.06 -45.82 11.12
C ALA A 466 -1.51 -46.99 10.23
N ILE A 467 -1.78 -46.73 8.94
CA ILE A 467 -2.09 -47.79 7.97
C ILE A 467 -0.81 -48.58 7.62
N PRO A 468 -0.81 -49.92 7.78
CA PRO A 468 0.33 -50.80 7.45
C PRO A 468 0.79 -50.65 6.00
N ALA A 469 2.09 -50.80 5.75
CA ALA A 469 2.67 -50.64 4.41
C ALA A 469 2.06 -51.59 3.36
N ASP A 470 1.72 -52.82 3.76
CA ASP A 470 1.14 -53.83 2.86
C ASP A 470 -0.26 -53.41 2.34
N ASP A 471 -1.03 -52.69 3.15
CA ASP A 471 -2.36 -52.19 2.80
C ASP A 471 -2.28 -50.93 1.92
N ARG A 472 -1.14 -50.23 1.90
CA ARG A 472 -0.95 -49.00 1.10
C ARG A 472 -0.96 -49.26 -0.39
N ILE A 473 -0.59 -50.46 -0.84
CA ILE A 473 -0.63 -50.80 -2.28
C ILE A 473 -2.06 -50.63 -2.83
N ILE A 474 -3.07 -50.98 -2.04
CA ILE A 474 -4.48 -50.84 -2.44
C ILE A 474 -4.89 -49.36 -2.40
N LEU A 475 -4.50 -48.64 -1.34
CA LEU A 475 -4.81 -47.21 -1.20
C LEU A 475 -4.08 -46.33 -2.24
N ASP A 476 -2.95 -46.79 -2.74
CA ASP A 476 -2.22 -46.16 -3.82
C ASP A 476 -3.01 -46.22 -5.13
N ALA A 477 -3.73 -47.32 -5.38
CA ALA A 477 -4.66 -47.44 -6.51
C ALA A 477 -5.88 -46.53 -6.31
N VAL A 478 -6.45 -46.48 -5.09
CA VAL A 478 -7.56 -45.55 -4.76
C VAL A 478 -7.16 -44.09 -5.01
N TYR A 479 -5.95 -43.69 -4.60
CA TYR A 479 -5.43 -42.35 -4.88
C TYR A 479 -5.21 -42.12 -6.38
N SER A 480 -4.72 -43.12 -7.11
CA SER A 480 -4.55 -43.02 -8.57
C SER A 480 -5.87 -42.80 -9.28
N ASP A 481 -6.94 -43.47 -8.84
CA ASP A 481 -8.30 -43.29 -9.37
C ASP A 481 -8.81 -41.88 -9.09
N TYR A 482 -8.62 -41.38 -7.86
CA TYR A 482 -8.94 -40.00 -7.49
C TYR A 482 -8.20 -38.97 -8.36
N ALA A 483 -6.88 -39.11 -8.52
CA ALA A 483 -6.07 -38.20 -9.32
C ALA A 483 -6.50 -38.21 -10.79
N THR A 484 -6.81 -39.40 -11.33
CA THR A 484 -7.29 -39.56 -12.71
C THR A 484 -8.63 -38.85 -12.92
N GLU A 485 -9.58 -39.03 -12.00
CA GLU A 485 -10.89 -38.39 -12.04
C GLU A 485 -10.78 -36.87 -11.93
N TYR A 486 -9.88 -36.39 -11.07
CA TYR A 486 -9.60 -34.97 -10.91
C TYR A 486 -9.04 -34.37 -12.22
N ASP A 487 -8.01 -34.99 -12.79
CA ASP A 487 -7.38 -34.53 -14.03
C ASP A 487 -8.37 -34.55 -15.20
N ALA A 488 -9.19 -35.60 -15.31
CA ALA A 488 -10.24 -35.69 -16.32
C ALA A 488 -11.26 -34.54 -16.19
N THR A 489 -11.71 -34.25 -14.97
CA THR A 489 -12.66 -33.15 -14.71
C THR A 489 -12.05 -31.78 -15.04
N ALA A 490 -10.76 -31.56 -14.70
CA ALA A 490 -10.06 -30.33 -15.02
C ALA A 490 -9.87 -30.14 -16.54
N GLN A 491 -9.55 -31.22 -17.27
CA GLN A 491 -9.44 -31.21 -18.72
C GLN A 491 -10.79 -30.94 -19.40
N GLU A 492 -11.87 -31.59 -18.95
CA GLU A 492 -13.24 -31.36 -19.45
C GLU A 492 -13.63 -29.88 -19.32
N LEU A 493 -13.34 -29.25 -18.19
CA LEU A 493 -13.66 -27.84 -17.97
C LEU A 493 -12.82 -26.89 -18.84
N THR A 494 -11.54 -27.23 -19.06
CA THR A 494 -10.65 -26.49 -19.97
C THR A 494 -11.19 -26.54 -21.39
N ALA A 495 -11.50 -27.74 -21.88
CA ALA A 495 -12.10 -27.93 -23.20
C ALA A 495 -13.46 -27.21 -23.32
N ALA A 496 -14.26 -27.17 -22.25
CA ALA A 496 -15.55 -26.48 -22.24
C ALA A 496 -15.43 -24.96 -22.36
N LYS A 497 -14.34 -24.37 -21.85
CA LYS A 497 -14.03 -22.93 -21.99
C LYS A 497 -13.64 -22.60 -23.43
N ASP A 498 -12.83 -23.45 -24.05
CA ASP A 498 -12.36 -23.26 -25.42
C ASP A 498 -13.46 -23.50 -26.48
N ALA A 499 -14.47 -24.32 -26.14
CA ALA A 499 -15.59 -24.65 -27.03
C ALA A 499 -16.75 -23.63 -27.00
N GLU A 500 -16.58 -22.44 -26.43
CA GLU A 500 -17.62 -21.42 -26.37
C GLU A 500 -18.01 -20.88 -27.75
N ASN A 501 -19.31 -20.92 -28.08
CA ASN A 501 -19.83 -20.46 -29.38
C ASN A 501 -19.89 -18.92 -29.44
N GLU A 502 -19.14 -18.32 -30.36
CA GLU A 502 -19.09 -16.86 -30.53
C GLU A 502 -20.45 -16.21 -30.89
N GLU A 503 -21.40 -16.98 -31.43
CA GLU A 503 -22.73 -16.50 -31.85
C GLU A 503 -23.67 -16.16 -30.67
N ASP A 504 -23.46 -16.75 -29.48
CA ASP A 504 -24.30 -16.48 -28.31
C ASP A 504 -24.05 -15.10 -27.68
N SER A 505 -25.04 -14.56 -26.96
CA SER A 505 -24.78 -13.39 -26.11
C SER A 505 -23.77 -13.74 -25.02
N ALA A 506 -22.89 -12.80 -24.65
CA ALA A 506 -21.87 -13.03 -23.62
C ALA A 506 -22.48 -13.52 -22.30
N ALA A 507 -23.65 -12.98 -21.90
CA ALA A 507 -24.33 -13.41 -20.69
C ALA A 507 -24.82 -14.87 -20.75
N VAL A 508 -25.21 -15.37 -21.93
CA VAL A 508 -25.63 -16.78 -22.11
C VAL A 508 -24.41 -17.70 -22.02
N ARG A 509 -23.32 -17.34 -22.71
CA ARG A 509 -22.04 -18.09 -22.62
C ARG A 509 -21.52 -18.18 -21.20
N ILE A 510 -21.41 -17.04 -20.52
CA ILE A 510 -20.91 -16.94 -19.15
C ILE A 510 -21.75 -17.80 -18.20
N ARG A 511 -23.09 -17.79 -18.33
CA ARG A 511 -23.97 -18.65 -17.51
C ARG A 511 -23.78 -20.14 -17.81
N ALA A 512 -23.69 -20.51 -19.09
CA ALA A 512 -23.49 -21.90 -19.49
C ALA A 512 -22.14 -22.43 -18.98
N PHE A 513 -21.09 -21.63 -19.11
CA PHE A 513 -19.77 -21.96 -18.61
C PHE A 513 -19.73 -22.02 -17.06
N ALA A 514 -20.34 -21.06 -16.38
CA ALA A 514 -20.47 -21.09 -14.92
C ALA A 514 -21.20 -22.35 -14.43
N ALA A 515 -22.26 -22.79 -15.10
CA ALA A 515 -22.96 -24.02 -14.74
C ALA A 515 -22.07 -25.27 -14.91
N LYS A 516 -21.26 -25.34 -15.98
CA LYS A 516 -20.29 -26.43 -16.16
C LYS A 516 -19.19 -26.39 -15.10
N ARG A 517 -18.68 -25.20 -14.78
CA ARG A 517 -17.70 -24.99 -13.70
C ARG A 517 -18.25 -25.45 -12.36
N ASP A 518 -19.48 -25.07 -12.02
CA ASP A 518 -20.10 -25.43 -10.76
C ASP A 518 -20.33 -26.95 -10.68
N ALA A 519 -20.77 -27.59 -11.77
CA ALA A 519 -20.88 -29.04 -11.86
C ALA A 519 -19.52 -29.75 -11.70
N ALA A 520 -18.45 -29.20 -12.29
CA ALA A 520 -17.09 -29.71 -12.11
C ALA A 520 -16.63 -29.60 -10.65
N ILE A 521 -16.89 -28.47 -9.98
CA ILE A 521 -16.56 -28.29 -8.56
C ILE A 521 -17.27 -29.34 -7.68
N GLU A 522 -18.56 -29.58 -7.90
CA GLU A 522 -19.31 -30.61 -7.15
C GLU A 522 -18.78 -32.03 -7.45
N ARG A 523 -18.39 -32.32 -8.70
CA ARG A 523 -17.78 -33.60 -9.10
C ARG A 523 -16.43 -33.82 -8.40
N LEU A 524 -15.59 -32.78 -8.33
CA LEU A 524 -14.31 -32.84 -7.62
C LEU A 524 -14.49 -33.05 -6.11
N ALA A 525 -15.44 -32.35 -5.48
CA ALA A 525 -15.77 -32.55 -4.08
C ALA A 525 -16.28 -33.98 -3.81
N ALA A 526 -17.08 -34.55 -4.71
CA ALA A 526 -17.54 -35.93 -4.62
C ALA A 526 -16.40 -36.95 -4.78
N ALA A 527 -15.47 -36.71 -5.71
CA ALA A 527 -14.29 -37.56 -5.90
C ALA A 527 -13.40 -37.58 -4.65
N GLU A 528 -13.20 -36.43 -4.00
CA GLU A 528 -12.44 -36.32 -2.75
C GLU A 528 -13.19 -37.00 -1.60
N ALA A 529 -14.51 -36.84 -1.48
CA ALA A 529 -15.30 -37.57 -0.49
C ALA A 529 -15.20 -39.09 -0.67
N MET A 530 -15.25 -39.59 -1.92
CA MET A 530 -15.06 -41.01 -2.23
C MET A 530 -13.67 -41.52 -1.88
N LEU A 531 -12.61 -40.70 -2.06
CA LEU A 531 -11.26 -41.04 -1.60
C LEU A 531 -11.25 -41.31 -0.09
N TYR A 532 -11.84 -40.42 0.72
CA TYR A 532 -11.92 -40.62 2.17
C TYR A 532 -12.81 -41.82 2.55
N ASP A 533 -13.95 -42.01 1.88
CA ASP A 533 -14.84 -43.16 2.14
C ASP A 533 -14.17 -44.50 1.83
N ASN A 534 -13.32 -44.55 0.80
CA ASN A 534 -12.56 -45.75 0.43
C ASN A 534 -11.38 -46.04 1.37
N VAL A 535 -10.81 -45.02 2.01
CA VAL A 535 -9.74 -45.17 3.01
C VAL A 535 -10.32 -45.54 4.39
N ALA A 536 -11.51 -45.05 4.75
CA ALA A 536 -12.10 -45.23 6.08
C ALA A 536 -12.13 -46.68 6.60
N PRO A 537 -12.44 -47.74 5.80
CA PRO A 537 -12.43 -49.12 6.27
C PRO A 537 -11.06 -49.64 6.72
N TRP A 538 -9.98 -48.99 6.28
CA TRP A 538 -8.60 -49.35 6.58
C TRP A 538 -8.06 -48.62 7.81
N VAL A 539 -8.80 -47.63 8.32
CA VAL A 539 -8.39 -46.82 9.47
C VAL A 539 -8.66 -47.61 10.76
N PRO A 540 -7.64 -47.84 11.61
CA PRO A 540 -7.83 -48.47 12.91
C PRO A 540 -8.86 -47.71 13.75
N ALA A 541 -9.68 -48.42 14.53
CA ALA A 541 -10.71 -47.79 15.37
C ALA A 541 -10.12 -46.74 16.34
N SER A 542 -8.89 -46.92 16.81
CA SER A 542 -8.17 -45.97 17.67
C SER A 542 -7.76 -44.66 16.96
N LYS A 543 -7.89 -44.60 15.63
CA LYS A 543 -7.54 -43.46 14.77
C LYS A 543 -8.73 -42.92 13.98
N ALA A 544 -9.93 -43.48 14.18
CA ALA A 544 -11.14 -43.08 13.44
C ALA A 544 -11.49 -41.59 13.67
N GLU A 545 -11.31 -41.07 14.89
CA GLU A 545 -11.57 -39.67 15.21
C GLU A 545 -10.59 -38.71 14.51
N VAL A 546 -9.29 -39.07 14.48
CA VAL A 546 -8.25 -38.31 13.77
C VAL A 546 -8.56 -38.26 12.28
N PHE A 547 -8.90 -39.40 11.68
CA PHE A 547 -9.26 -39.47 10.27
C PHE A 547 -10.52 -38.66 9.93
N ALA A 548 -11.54 -38.69 10.80
CA ALA A 548 -12.75 -37.90 10.62
C ALA A 548 -12.47 -36.39 10.75
N ALA A 549 -11.59 -35.99 11.68
CA ALA A 549 -11.16 -34.60 11.83
C ALA A 549 -10.40 -34.11 10.58
N GLU A 550 -9.47 -34.91 10.04
CA GLU A 550 -8.73 -34.58 8.83
C GLU A 550 -9.62 -34.47 7.59
N ARG A 551 -10.57 -35.40 7.40
CA ARG A 551 -11.58 -35.29 6.35
C ARG A 551 -12.35 -33.97 6.45
N SER A 552 -12.80 -33.64 7.65
CA SER A 552 -13.58 -32.42 7.90
C SER A 552 -12.76 -31.16 7.65
N LEU A 553 -11.51 -31.12 8.11
CA LEU A 553 -10.57 -30.03 7.86
C LEU A 553 -10.34 -29.84 6.36
N ARG A 554 -10.14 -30.92 5.63
CA ARG A 554 -9.87 -30.86 4.19
C ARG A 554 -11.07 -30.33 3.41
N GLU A 555 -12.27 -30.78 3.75
CA GLU A 555 -13.50 -30.28 3.14
C GLU A 555 -13.71 -28.77 3.42
N ARG A 556 -13.39 -28.29 4.62
CA ARG A 556 -13.39 -26.86 4.92
C ARG A 556 -12.34 -26.10 4.12
N ALA A 557 -11.12 -26.63 4.05
CA ALA A 557 -10.02 -26.04 3.29
C ALA A 557 -10.37 -25.87 1.80
N PHE A 558 -11.05 -26.86 1.20
CA PHE A 558 -11.57 -26.79 -0.17
C PHE A 558 -12.45 -25.53 -0.38
N HIS A 559 -13.40 -25.28 0.53
CA HIS A 559 -14.26 -24.11 0.44
C HIS A 559 -13.53 -22.79 0.70
N VAL A 560 -12.71 -22.72 1.75
CA VAL A 560 -11.92 -21.51 2.10
C VAL A 560 -11.04 -21.10 0.93
N ALA A 561 -10.34 -22.06 0.35
CA ALA A 561 -9.42 -21.82 -0.74
C ALA A 561 -10.18 -21.32 -1.99
N PHE A 562 -11.33 -21.92 -2.31
CA PHE A 562 -12.19 -21.44 -3.39
C PHE A 562 -12.62 -19.97 -3.18
N ILE A 563 -13.10 -19.62 -1.98
CA ILE A 563 -13.59 -18.28 -1.65
C ILE A 563 -12.45 -17.25 -1.69
N ARG A 564 -11.31 -17.54 -1.07
CA ARG A 564 -10.13 -16.65 -1.08
C ARG A 564 -9.66 -16.32 -2.48
N ARG A 565 -9.62 -17.31 -3.37
CA ARG A 565 -9.21 -17.09 -4.77
C ARG A 565 -10.21 -16.20 -5.53
N GLN A 566 -11.51 -16.32 -5.25
CA GLN A 566 -12.50 -15.39 -5.79
C GLN A 566 -12.27 -13.97 -5.28
N ALA A 567 -12.03 -13.80 -3.98
CA ALA A 567 -11.75 -12.50 -3.39
C ALA A 567 -10.51 -11.83 -4.02
N GLN A 568 -9.41 -12.58 -4.20
CA GLN A 568 -8.17 -12.10 -4.82
C GLN A 568 -8.36 -11.66 -6.27
N THR A 569 -9.08 -12.45 -7.07
CA THR A 569 -9.30 -12.16 -8.51
C THR A 569 -10.01 -10.81 -8.73
N TRP A 570 -10.72 -10.30 -7.71
CA TRP A 570 -11.60 -9.17 -7.88
C TRP A 570 -11.07 -7.85 -7.33
N GLY A 571 -9.91 -7.83 -6.65
CA GLY A 571 -9.16 -6.62 -6.23
C GLY A 571 -9.91 -5.57 -5.40
N MET A 572 -11.22 -5.73 -5.21
CA MET A 572 -12.17 -4.72 -4.71
C MET A 572 -13.01 -5.26 -3.54
N MET A 573 -12.81 -6.51 -3.14
CA MET A 573 -13.55 -7.11 -2.02
C MET A 573 -12.60 -7.44 -0.89
N GLN A 574 -12.48 -6.49 0.03
CA GLN A 574 -11.95 -6.76 1.37
C GLN A 574 -12.98 -7.65 2.10
N MET A 575 -12.91 -8.97 1.88
CA MET A 575 -13.61 -9.90 2.75
C MET A 575 -12.99 -9.84 4.14
N ASP A 576 -13.78 -10.07 5.18
CA ASP A 576 -13.26 -10.13 6.54
C ASP A 576 -12.36 -11.37 6.66
N GLU A 577 -11.05 -11.18 6.83
CA GLU A 577 -10.09 -12.30 6.96
C GLU A 577 -10.42 -13.23 8.13
N GLU A 578 -11.12 -12.71 9.15
CA GLU A 578 -11.65 -13.54 10.24
C GLU A 578 -12.59 -14.64 9.74
N SER A 579 -13.30 -14.40 8.62
CA SER A 579 -14.18 -15.39 8.02
C SER A 579 -13.44 -16.59 7.44
N PHE A 580 -12.10 -16.55 7.35
CA PHE A 580 -11.24 -17.64 6.86
C PHE A 580 -10.38 -18.29 7.95
N ILE A 581 -10.47 -17.85 9.20
CA ILE A 581 -9.74 -18.50 10.30
C ILE A 581 -10.37 -19.85 10.62
N GLU A 582 -9.51 -20.85 10.79
CA GLU A 582 -9.84 -22.17 11.33
C GLU A 582 -9.28 -22.26 12.76
N LEU A 583 -10.16 -22.34 13.76
CA LEU A 583 -9.79 -22.31 15.18
C LEU A 583 -8.97 -23.54 15.61
N ASP A 584 -9.23 -24.68 14.98
CA ASP A 584 -8.50 -25.92 15.12
C ASP A 584 -7.03 -25.80 14.66
N ALA A 585 -6.74 -24.95 13.67
CA ALA A 585 -5.37 -24.67 13.26
C ALA A 585 -4.60 -23.78 14.25
N LEU A 586 -5.29 -23.09 15.18
CA LEU A 586 -4.65 -22.25 16.20
C LEU A 586 -4.13 -23.07 17.39
N ASP A 587 -4.69 -24.25 17.65
CA ASP A 587 -4.20 -25.16 18.69
C ASP A 587 -2.73 -25.54 18.46
N ALA A 588 -2.37 -25.80 17.20
CA ALA A 588 -0.99 -26.10 16.80
C ALA A 588 -0.01 -24.96 17.07
N ILE A 589 -0.47 -23.70 17.04
CA ILE A 589 0.37 -22.51 17.21
C ILE A 589 0.55 -22.16 18.68
N THR A 590 -0.48 -22.39 19.50
CA THR A 590 -0.54 -21.92 20.89
C THR A 590 0.07 -22.88 21.90
N GLN A 591 0.59 -24.03 21.45
CA GLN A 591 1.28 -25.05 22.29
C GLN A 591 0.47 -25.46 23.53
N LEU A 592 -0.85 -25.60 23.40
CA LEU A 592 -1.72 -25.90 24.54
C LEU A 592 -1.32 -27.21 25.24
N GLU A 593 -1.44 -27.23 26.56
CA GLU A 593 -1.23 -28.44 27.35
C GLU A 593 -2.25 -29.52 26.97
N ALA A 594 -1.89 -30.79 27.12
CA ALA A 594 -2.77 -31.91 26.76
C ALA A 594 -4.12 -31.87 27.51
N THR A 595 -4.13 -31.37 28.74
CA THR A 595 -5.33 -31.18 29.57
C THR A 595 -6.25 -30.07 29.04
N GLN A 596 -5.67 -28.94 28.61
CA GLN A 596 -6.41 -27.85 27.96
C GLN A 596 -6.97 -28.32 26.61
N ARG A 597 -6.17 -29.00 25.80
CA ARG A 597 -6.60 -29.60 24.52
C ARG A 597 -7.78 -30.56 24.70
N ALA A 598 -7.68 -31.47 25.67
CA ALA A 598 -8.77 -32.38 26.00
C ALA A 598 -10.06 -31.65 26.44
N THR A 599 -9.91 -30.49 27.10
CA THR A 599 -11.05 -29.67 27.56
C THR A 599 -11.78 -29.00 26.40
N ILE A 600 -11.05 -28.55 25.37
CA ILE A 600 -11.63 -27.79 24.25
C ILE A 600 -11.97 -28.66 23.03
N ALA A 601 -11.45 -29.89 22.94
CA ALA A 601 -11.65 -30.78 21.79
C ALA A 601 -13.13 -30.99 21.40
N PRO A 602 -14.09 -31.21 22.33
CA PRO A 602 -15.51 -31.33 21.97
C PRO A 602 -16.06 -30.05 21.33
N MET A 603 -15.61 -28.88 21.80
CA MET A 603 -16.05 -27.58 21.28
C MET A 603 -15.51 -27.32 19.87
N LEU A 604 -14.28 -27.77 19.59
CA LEU A 604 -13.68 -27.71 18.26
C LEU A 604 -14.39 -28.66 17.28
N ALA A 605 -14.81 -29.84 17.73
CA ALA A 605 -15.59 -30.78 16.91
C ALA A 605 -16.98 -30.20 16.53
N ASP A 606 -17.68 -29.61 17.50
CA ASP A 606 -18.95 -28.93 17.27
C ASP A 606 -18.76 -27.73 16.30
N TYR A 607 -17.71 -26.93 16.54
CA TYR A 607 -17.33 -25.83 15.67
C TYR A 607 -17.07 -26.29 14.23
N ALA A 608 -16.30 -27.36 14.02
CA ALA A 608 -15.96 -27.88 12.69
C ALA A 608 -17.20 -28.18 11.84
N THR A 609 -18.26 -28.72 12.46
CA THR A 609 -19.52 -29.05 11.79
C THR A 609 -20.34 -27.80 11.44
N GLU A 610 -20.49 -26.88 12.40
CA GLU A 610 -21.16 -25.60 12.17
C GLU A 610 -20.44 -24.78 11.08
N ARG A 611 -19.11 -24.77 11.15
CA ARG A 611 -18.22 -24.05 10.24
C ARG A 611 -18.31 -24.54 8.81
N LEU A 612 -18.32 -25.86 8.59
CA LEU A 612 -18.48 -26.44 7.25
C LEU A 612 -19.80 -26.00 6.60
N THR A 613 -20.88 -25.94 7.39
CA THR A 613 -22.19 -25.46 6.92
C THR A 613 -22.11 -24.00 6.45
N MET A 614 -21.47 -23.14 7.23
CA MET A 614 -21.28 -21.72 6.87
C MET A 614 -20.40 -21.56 5.63
N LEU A 615 -19.32 -22.34 5.52
CA LEU A 615 -18.42 -22.28 4.36
C LEU A 615 -19.09 -22.71 3.06
N ARG A 616 -19.99 -23.70 3.10
CA ARG A 616 -20.81 -24.09 1.95
C ARG A 616 -21.71 -22.94 1.49
N GLN A 617 -22.40 -22.28 2.43
CA GLN A 617 -23.24 -21.11 2.14
C GLN A 617 -22.43 -19.95 1.55
N LEU A 618 -21.24 -19.68 2.12
CA LEU A 618 -20.34 -18.64 1.63
C LEU A 618 -19.80 -18.95 0.23
N SER A 619 -19.42 -20.20 -0.03
CA SER A 619 -18.99 -20.67 -1.36
C SER A 619 -20.09 -20.52 -2.40
N GLU A 620 -21.34 -20.87 -2.07
CA GLU A 620 -22.50 -20.67 -2.94
C GLU A 620 -22.74 -19.17 -3.23
N ALA A 621 -22.68 -18.31 -2.21
CA ALA A 621 -22.82 -16.88 -2.38
C ALA A 621 -21.70 -16.28 -3.27
N ALA A 622 -20.46 -16.74 -3.08
CA ALA A 622 -19.31 -16.33 -3.89
C ALA A 622 -19.47 -16.77 -5.37
N ARG A 623 -19.95 -18.00 -5.63
CA ARG A 623 -20.28 -18.49 -6.98
C ARG A 623 -21.34 -17.61 -7.65
N ALA A 624 -22.43 -17.30 -6.94
CA ALA A 624 -23.51 -16.49 -7.47
C ALA A 624 -23.07 -15.04 -7.77
N GLN A 625 -22.25 -14.45 -6.91
CA GLN A 625 -21.71 -13.12 -7.14
C GLN A 625 -20.74 -13.07 -8.31
N ARG A 626 -19.85 -14.07 -8.43
CA ARG A 626 -18.93 -14.20 -9.55
C ARG A 626 -19.66 -14.13 -10.88
N LEU A 627 -20.70 -14.94 -11.00
CA LEU A 627 -21.49 -15.03 -12.22
C LEU A 627 -22.05 -13.66 -12.62
N GLU A 628 -22.66 -12.93 -11.66
CA GLU A 628 -23.20 -11.61 -11.93
C GLU A 628 -22.10 -10.59 -12.28
N PHE A 629 -20.93 -10.69 -11.65
CA PHE A 629 -19.79 -9.84 -11.99
C PHE A 629 -19.25 -10.10 -13.40
N GLU A 630 -19.04 -11.37 -13.78
CA GLU A 630 -18.59 -11.75 -15.13
C GLU A 630 -19.57 -11.26 -16.19
N ILE A 631 -20.88 -11.40 -15.94
CA ILE A 631 -21.94 -10.84 -16.81
C ILE A 631 -21.84 -9.31 -16.88
N PHE A 632 -21.65 -8.65 -15.74
CA PHE A 632 -21.52 -7.20 -15.64
C PHE A 632 -20.31 -6.67 -16.41
N THR A 633 -19.12 -7.26 -16.22
CA THR A 633 -17.89 -6.85 -16.92
C THR A 633 -17.99 -7.07 -18.42
N ALA A 634 -18.55 -8.20 -18.85
CA ALA A 634 -18.77 -8.48 -20.27
C ALA A 634 -19.78 -7.51 -20.90
N ALA A 635 -20.76 -7.02 -20.12
CA ALA A 635 -21.67 -5.98 -20.57
C ALA A 635 -21.00 -4.60 -20.66
N MET A 636 -20.15 -4.23 -19.69
CA MET A 636 -19.43 -2.95 -19.71
C MET A 636 -18.49 -2.79 -20.91
N GLN A 637 -17.86 -3.88 -21.34
CA GLN A 637 -16.93 -3.86 -22.49
C GLN A 637 -17.61 -3.55 -23.83
N ARG A 638 -18.95 -3.59 -23.92
CA ARG A 638 -19.68 -3.48 -25.19
C ARG A 638 -20.12 -2.06 -25.57
N GLU A 639 -19.64 -1.00 -24.92
CA GLU A 639 -19.92 0.45 -25.14
C GLU A 639 -21.39 0.91 -25.10
N GLU A 640 -22.37 0.09 -25.52
CA GLU A 640 -23.83 0.30 -25.50
C GLU A 640 -24.42 0.46 -24.08
N TRP A 641 -23.57 0.38 -23.05
CA TRP A 641 -23.99 0.15 -21.67
C TRP A 641 -24.17 1.44 -20.86
N ARG A 642 -23.50 2.54 -21.22
CA ARG A 642 -23.48 3.77 -20.41
C ARG A 642 -24.86 4.42 -20.31
N GLY A 643 -25.46 4.41 -19.11
CA GLY A 643 -26.68 5.15 -18.78
C GLY A 643 -28.02 4.42 -19.00
N SER A 644 -28.01 3.15 -19.39
CA SER A 644 -29.24 2.37 -19.63
C SER A 644 -29.89 1.86 -18.32
N ASP A 645 -31.21 1.61 -18.34
CA ASP A 645 -31.91 0.92 -17.24
C ASP A 645 -31.35 -0.49 -16.99
N MET A 646 -30.82 -1.13 -18.03
CA MET A 646 -30.13 -2.41 -17.93
C MET A 646 -28.86 -2.32 -17.07
N SER A 647 -28.08 -1.24 -17.20
CA SER A 647 -26.90 -0.99 -16.37
C SER A 647 -27.28 -0.89 -14.89
N LYS A 648 -28.32 -0.11 -14.56
CA LYS A 648 -28.84 0.01 -13.18
C LYS A 648 -29.35 -1.32 -12.63
N ALA A 649 -30.08 -2.10 -13.44
CA ALA A 649 -30.58 -3.40 -13.03
C ALA A 649 -29.44 -4.41 -12.79
N MET A 650 -28.42 -4.44 -13.66
CA MET A 650 -27.23 -5.27 -13.49
C MET A 650 -26.45 -4.87 -12.24
N GLN A 651 -26.21 -3.57 -12.04
CA GLN A 651 -25.56 -3.03 -10.85
C GLN A 651 -26.32 -3.42 -9.58
N SER A 652 -27.65 -3.30 -9.57
CA SER A 652 -28.48 -3.68 -8.43
C SER A 652 -28.40 -5.19 -8.12
N ARG A 653 -28.42 -6.06 -9.14
CA ARG A 653 -28.24 -7.51 -8.95
C ARG A 653 -26.86 -7.84 -8.40
N TRP A 654 -25.82 -7.23 -8.95
CA TRP A 654 -24.45 -7.40 -8.50
C TRP A 654 -24.30 -6.96 -7.03
N GLN A 655 -24.81 -5.78 -6.67
CA GLN A 655 -24.85 -5.29 -5.28
C GLN A 655 -25.63 -6.22 -4.35
N ALA A 656 -26.77 -6.76 -4.79
CA ALA A 656 -27.55 -7.71 -4.00
C ALA A 656 -26.77 -9.01 -3.75
N LYS A 657 -26.07 -9.55 -4.75
CA LYS A 657 -25.22 -10.74 -4.57
C LYS A 657 -24.00 -10.47 -3.70
N GLN A 658 -23.39 -9.29 -3.84
CA GLN A 658 -22.32 -8.84 -2.96
C GLN A 658 -22.79 -8.77 -1.50
N GLN A 659 -23.99 -8.25 -1.25
CA GLN A 659 -24.56 -8.17 0.10
C GLN A 659 -24.79 -9.56 0.71
N VAL A 660 -25.27 -10.53 -0.08
CA VAL A 660 -25.45 -11.93 0.39
C VAL A 660 -24.11 -12.56 0.74
N MET A 661 -23.08 -12.42 -0.12
CA MET A 661 -21.74 -12.94 0.15
C MET A 661 -21.14 -12.31 1.41
N LYS A 662 -21.29 -10.99 1.57
CA LYS A 662 -20.83 -10.25 2.74
C LYS A 662 -21.54 -10.69 4.04
N GLN A 663 -22.85 -10.91 3.99
CA GLN A 663 -23.61 -11.44 5.14
C GLN A 663 -23.15 -12.84 5.52
N ALA A 664 -22.91 -13.72 4.55
CA ALA A 664 -22.36 -15.05 4.79
C ALA A 664 -20.94 -14.98 5.42
N ALA A 665 -20.07 -14.08 4.92
CA ALA A 665 -18.74 -13.87 5.47
C ALA A 665 -18.80 -13.32 6.92
N THR A 666 -19.70 -12.37 7.18
CA THR A 666 -19.93 -11.83 8.53
C THR A 666 -20.42 -12.91 9.48
N THR A 667 -21.37 -13.74 9.06
CA THR A 667 -21.89 -14.87 9.86
C THR A 667 -20.79 -15.88 10.19
N ALA A 668 -19.94 -16.17 9.22
CA ALA A 668 -18.77 -17.02 9.38
C ALA A 668 -17.74 -16.43 10.37
N ALA A 669 -17.46 -15.13 10.30
CA ALA A 669 -16.59 -14.44 11.26
C ALA A 669 -17.20 -14.39 12.68
N ASP A 670 -18.50 -14.12 12.80
CA ASP A 670 -19.21 -14.09 14.08
C ASP A 670 -19.24 -15.47 14.75
N LEU A 671 -19.40 -16.55 13.98
CA LEU A 671 -19.25 -17.91 14.48
C LEU A 671 -17.85 -18.13 15.07
N ASN A 672 -16.80 -17.75 14.34
CA ASN A 672 -15.41 -17.89 14.77
C ASN A 672 -15.17 -17.15 16.10
N ARG A 673 -15.65 -15.91 16.23
CA ARG A 673 -15.54 -15.13 17.48
C ARG A 673 -16.32 -15.76 18.62
N ALA A 674 -17.57 -16.13 18.38
CA ALA A 674 -18.43 -16.70 19.42
C ALA A 674 -17.81 -17.98 19.99
N LYS A 675 -17.25 -18.84 19.13
CA LYS A 675 -16.58 -20.07 19.54
C LYS A 675 -15.24 -19.79 20.21
N LEU A 676 -14.45 -18.83 19.73
CA LEU A 676 -13.22 -18.37 20.39
C LEU A 676 -13.50 -17.91 21.84
N GLU A 677 -14.53 -17.08 22.07
CA GLU A 677 -14.87 -16.62 23.42
C GLU A 677 -15.36 -17.76 24.33
N GLN A 678 -16.11 -18.72 23.79
CA GLN A 678 -16.50 -19.91 24.54
C GLN A 678 -15.28 -20.74 24.94
N ILE A 679 -14.33 -20.95 24.02
CA ILE A 679 -13.08 -21.69 24.27
C ILE A 679 -12.25 -20.97 25.35
N LYS A 680 -12.01 -19.67 25.19
CA LYS A 680 -11.27 -18.85 26.16
C LYS A 680 -11.85 -18.91 27.57
N ALA A 681 -13.19 -18.93 27.71
CA ALA A 681 -13.85 -19.02 29.00
C ALA A 681 -13.62 -20.37 29.74
N LYS A 682 -13.08 -21.38 29.07
CA LYS A 682 -12.70 -22.69 29.64
C LYS A 682 -11.21 -22.85 29.89
N MET A 683 -10.41 -21.90 29.46
CA MET A 683 -8.95 -21.91 29.60
C MET A 683 -8.53 -21.06 30.79
N ASP A 684 -7.32 -21.28 31.30
CA ASP A 684 -6.73 -20.31 32.23
C ASP A 684 -6.46 -18.98 31.50
N PRO A 685 -6.35 -17.85 32.24
CA PRO A 685 -6.22 -16.53 31.63
C PRO A 685 -5.01 -16.37 30.70
N TYR A 686 -3.92 -17.10 30.93
CA TYR A 686 -2.70 -16.98 30.15
C TYR A 686 -2.88 -17.66 28.79
N ALA A 687 -3.29 -18.93 28.77
CA ALA A 687 -3.54 -19.66 27.53
C ALA A 687 -4.70 -19.04 26.72
N ALA A 688 -5.72 -18.49 27.39
CA ALA A 688 -6.79 -17.73 26.73
C ALA A 688 -6.28 -16.45 26.03
N SER A 689 -5.28 -15.78 26.62
CA SER A 689 -4.65 -14.59 26.03
C SER A 689 -3.81 -14.97 24.82
N ASP A 690 -2.99 -16.01 24.91
CA ASP A 690 -2.16 -16.51 23.80
C ASP A 690 -3.01 -16.96 22.61
N LEU A 691 -4.13 -17.65 22.87
CA LEU A 691 -5.07 -18.04 21.83
C LEU A 691 -5.73 -16.84 21.15
N ALA A 692 -6.14 -15.83 21.93
CA ALA A 692 -6.71 -14.60 21.36
C ALA A 692 -5.69 -13.83 20.52
N TYR A 693 -4.44 -13.77 20.97
CA TYR A 693 -3.33 -13.16 20.24
C TYR A 693 -3.08 -13.90 18.91
N ALA A 694 -2.95 -15.23 18.93
CA ALA A 694 -2.76 -16.04 17.74
C ALA A 694 -3.91 -15.91 16.74
N TYR A 695 -5.16 -15.87 17.23
CA TYR A 695 -6.34 -15.61 16.41
C TYR A 695 -6.24 -14.25 15.71
N ASN A 696 -6.01 -13.17 16.47
CA ASN A 696 -5.99 -11.82 15.91
C ASN A 696 -4.81 -11.61 14.96
N MET A 697 -3.64 -12.18 15.27
CA MET A 697 -2.47 -12.13 14.38
C MET A 697 -2.76 -12.83 13.04
N ARG A 698 -3.53 -13.91 13.03
CA ARG A 698 -3.92 -14.60 11.79
C ARG A 698 -5.02 -13.87 11.02
N ALA A 699 -5.94 -13.19 11.71
CA ALA A 699 -7.01 -12.42 11.08
C ALA A 699 -6.53 -11.08 10.52
N TYR A 700 -5.52 -10.50 11.15
CA TYR A 700 -5.07 -9.15 10.87
C TYR A 700 -3.54 -9.10 10.81
N PRO A 701 -2.90 -9.89 9.91
CA PRO A 701 -1.45 -10.04 9.89
C PRO A 701 -0.73 -8.69 9.75
N ASP A 702 -1.25 -7.80 8.92
CA ASP A 702 -0.75 -6.44 8.71
C ASP A 702 -0.83 -5.55 9.97
N LEU A 703 -1.74 -5.85 10.90
CA LEU A 703 -1.81 -5.14 12.17
C LEU A 703 -0.81 -5.65 13.22
N TYR A 704 -0.28 -6.87 13.05
CA TYR A 704 0.59 -7.54 14.04
C TYR A 704 2.02 -7.80 13.54
N ALA A 705 2.33 -7.57 12.25
CA ALA A 705 3.65 -7.80 11.67
C ALA A 705 4.77 -7.12 12.48
N ASP A 706 4.60 -5.84 12.81
CA ASP A 706 5.56 -5.06 13.60
C ASP A 706 5.80 -5.64 15.00
N ALA A 707 4.74 -6.13 15.66
CA ALA A 707 4.85 -6.68 17.00
C ALA A 707 5.56 -8.03 17.02
N LYS A 708 5.36 -8.87 16.00
CA LYS A 708 6.10 -10.14 15.88
C LYS A 708 7.60 -9.86 15.78
N ALA A 709 8.01 -9.02 14.83
CA ALA A 709 9.41 -8.67 14.63
C ALA A 709 10.05 -8.05 15.89
N LEU A 710 9.34 -7.15 16.57
CA LEU A 710 9.89 -6.51 17.77
C LEU A 710 9.93 -7.44 19.00
N ASN A 711 8.96 -8.34 19.15
CA ASN A 711 8.98 -9.35 20.23
C ASN A 711 10.11 -10.37 20.05
N GLU A 712 10.44 -10.74 18.81
CA GLU A 712 11.61 -11.55 18.49
C GLU A 712 12.89 -10.83 18.93
N ARG A 713 13.05 -9.55 18.57
CA ARG A 713 14.19 -8.71 19.02
C ARG A 713 14.29 -8.60 20.55
N PHE A 714 13.16 -8.46 21.27
CA PHE A 714 13.18 -8.48 22.74
C PHE A 714 13.64 -9.83 23.31
N THR A 715 13.20 -10.93 22.68
CA THR A 715 13.58 -12.29 23.10
C THR A 715 15.07 -12.54 22.87
N GLU A 716 15.59 -12.14 21.72
CA GLU A 716 17.01 -12.18 21.38
C GLU A 716 17.84 -11.33 22.35
N ALA A 717 17.43 -10.08 22.61
CA ALA A 717 18.09 -9.21 23.56
C ALA A 717 18.16 -9.84 24.96
N LEU A 718 17.06 -10.40 25.46
CA LEU A 718 17.03 -11.10 26.75
C LEU A 718 17.85 -12.41 26.74
N GLY A 719 18.07 -13.00 25.58
CA GLY A 719 18.92 -14.18 25.37
C GLY A 719 20.42 -13.87 25.39
N LEU A 720 20.82 -12.60 25.25
CA LEU A 720 22.23 -12.19 25.31
C LEU A 720 22.87 -12.56 26.66
N THR A 721 23.99 -13.27 26.58
CA THR A 721 24.72 -13.77 27.76
C THR A 721 25.48 -12.67 28.50
N ASP A 722 25.83 -11.58 27.81
CA ASP A 722 26.56 -10.42 28.33
C ASP A 722 25.64 -9.25 28.74
N LEU A 723 24.31 -9.42 28.70
CA LEU A 723 23.36 -8.39 29.07
C LEU A 723 23.43 -8.10 30.57
N ALA A 724 23.85 -6.89 30.94
CA ALA A 724 23.97 -6.49 32.34
C ALA A 724 22.61 -6.54 33.06
N PRO A 725 22.56 -6.80 34.39
CA PRO A 725 21.29 -6.93 35.12
C PRO A 725 20.36 -5.73 34.99
N HIS A 726 20.91 -4.50 34.97
CA HIS A 726 20.12 -3.28 34.80
C HIS A 726 19.58 -3.12 33.37
N GLN A 727 20.35 -3.49 32.34
CA GLN A 727 19.88 -3.52 30.95
C GLN A 727 18.74 -4.54 30.82
N ARG A 728 18.91 -5.74 31.37
CA ARG A 728 17.89 -6.80 31.37
C ARG A 728 16.58 -6.34 31.98
N GLN A 729 16.63 -5.71 33.16
CA GLN A 729 15.43 -5.13 33.79
C GLN A 729 14.78 -4.09 32.87
N ARG A 730 15.57 -3.21 32.26
CA ARG A 730 15.04 -2.16 31.38
C ARG A 730 14.42 -2.72 30.09
N VAL A 731 15.01 -3.76 29.50
CA VAL A 731 14.45 -4.48 28.35
C VAL A 731 13.10 -5.12 28.71
N MET A 732 12.98 -5.73 29.90
CA MET A 732 11.70 -6.28 30.39
C MET A 732 10.64 -5.19 30.58
N GLU A 733 11.01 -4.04 31.16
CA GLU A 733 10.11 -2.89 31.34
C GLU A 733 9.59 -2.39 29.98
N ILE A 734 10.48 -2.17 29.01
CA ILE A 734 10.11 -1.69 27.67
C ILE A 734 9.23 -2.70 26.94
N SER A 735 9.57 -3.99 27.02
CA SER A 735 8.78 -5.06 26.40
C SER A 735 7.37 -5.13 27.00
N GLY A 736 7.24 -4.97 28.32
CA GLY A 736 5.95 -4.89 29.00
C GLY A 736 5.11 -3.69 28.57
N GLU A 737 5.69 -2.49 28.60
CA GLU A 737 5.04 -1.24 28.15
C GLU A 737 4.59 -1.35 26.67
N PHE A 738 5.46 -1.90 25.81
CA PHE A 738 5.19 -2.10 24.39
C PHE A 738 3.99 -3.01 24.19
N ARG A 739 3.99 -4.22 24.76
CA ARG A 739 2.91 -5.20 24.58
C ARG A 739 1.57 -4.65 25.05
N GLU A 740 1.52 -4.06 26.25
CA GLU A 740 0.29 -3.49 26.79
C GLU A 740 -0.31 -2.43 25.86
N ARG A 741 0.52 -1.47 25.42
CA ARG A 741 0.05 -0.37 24.60
C ARG A 741 -0.26 -0.78 23.16
N PHE A 742 0.55 -1.66 22.59
CA PHE A 742 0.33 -2.20 21.25
C PHE A 742 -0.98 -2.99 21.20
N ASP A 743 -1.22 -3.89 22.16
CA ASP A 743 -2.43 -4.70 22.21
C ASP A 743 -3.70 -3.85 22.41
N GLU A 744 -3.62 -2.75 23.18
CA GLU A 744 -4.73 -1.79 23.31
C GLU A 744 -5.07 -1.15 21.95
N LEU A 745 -4.06 -0.60 21.25
CA LEU A 745 -4.25 0.08 19.97
C LEU A 745 -4.71 -0.88 18.88
N THR A 746 -4.11 -2.07 18.81
CA THR A 746 -4.46 -3.08 17.82
C THR A 746 -5.86 -3.63 18.06
N ARG A 747 -6.29 -3.86 19.31
CA ARG A 747 -7.70 -4.20 19.60
C ARG A 747 -8.67 -3.13 19.11
N LYS A 748 -8.33 -1.85 19.30
CA LYS A 748 -9.15 -0.74 18.79
C LYS A 748 -9.22 -0.74 17.26
N MET A 749 -8.11 -0.98 16.56
CA MET A 749 -8.07 -1.11 15.10
C MET A 749 -8.90 -2.29 14.61
N VAL A 750 -8.78 -3.45 15.27
CA VAL A 750 -9.60 -4.63 15.00
C VAL A 750 -11.08 -4.27 15.13
N THR A 751 -11.51 -3.65 16.24
CA THR A 751 -12.91 -3.21 16.40
C THR A 751 -13.37 -2.29 15.27
N MET A 752 -12.57 -1.31 14.87
CA MET A 752 -12.91 -0.40 13.77
C MET A 752 -12.99 -1.12 12.41
N ARG A 753 -12.11 -2.09 12.14
CA ARG A 753 -12.19 -2.93 10.91
C ARG A 753 -13.47 -3.76 10.89
N ARG A 754 -13.89 -4.29 12.03
CA ARG A 754 -15.14 -5.04 12.17
C ARG A 754 -16.36 -4.16 11.92
N GLU A 755 -16.36 -2.95 12.46
CA GLU A 755 -17.43 -1.99 12.18
C GLU A 755 -17.47 -1.59 10.70
N ARG A 756 -16.31 -1.51 10.04
CA ARG A 756 -16.18 -1.26 8.59
C ARG A 756 -16.64 -2.44 7.75
N SER A 757 -16.33 -3.68 8.13
CA SER A 757 -16.75 -4.87 7.37
C SER A 757 -18.27 -5.00 7.30
N GLY A 758 -19.04 -4.33 8.15
CA GLY A 758 -20.50 -4.24 8.06
C GLY A 758 -21.03 -3.21 7.03
N GLU A 759 -20.26 -2.17 6.68
CA GLU A 759 -20.73 -1.07 5.81
C GLU A 759 -20.48 -1.37 4.33
N THR A 760 -21.52 -1.32 3.51
CA THR A 760 -21.39 -1.63 2.07
C THR A 760 -20.80 -0.41 1.40
N PHE A 761 -19.67 -0.58 0.71
CA PHE A 761 -19.12 0.46 -0.16
C PHE A 761 -20.06 0.62 -1.35
N ALA A 762 -21.10 1.45 -1.17
CA ALA A 762 -21.91 1.90 -2.28
C ALA A 762 -21.05 2.79 -3.17
N MET A 763 -21.36 2.87 -4.46
CA MET A 763 -20.77 3.90 -5.35
C MET A 763 -21.17 5.34 -4.95
N GLU A 764 -21.87 5.52 -3.83
CA GLU A 764 -22.15 6.83 -3.28
C GLU A 764 -20.90 7.40 -2.62
N MET A 765 -20.79 8.74 -2.59
CA MET A 765 -19.78 9.43 -1.80
C MET A 765 -19.79 8.88 -0.36
N PRO A 766 -18.61 8.59 0.23
CA PRO A 766 -18.57 8.05 1.58
C PRO A 766 -19.27 8.99 2.56
N SER A 767 -19.98 8.41 3.53
CA SER A 767 -20.68 9.20 4.55
C SER A 767 -19.69 9.88 5.51
N ARG A 768 -20.11 10.95 6.18
CA ARG A 768 -19.36 11.53 7.30
C ARG A 768 -18.88 10.50 8.33
N LYS A 769 -19.73 9.54 8.72
CA LYS A 769 -19.38 8.45 9.65
C LYS A 769 -18.25 7.56 9.11
N PHE A 770 -18.19 7.36 7.79
CA PHE A 770 -17.09 6.64 7.16
C PHE A 770 -15.79 7.42 7.32
N PHE A 771 -15.76 8.70 6.97
CA PHE A 771 -14.55 9.53 7.12
C PHE A 771 -14.09 9.66 8.58
N GLU A 772 -15.01 9.88 9.52
CA GLU A 772 -14.69 9.91 10.95
C GLU A 772 -14.02 8.60 11.42
N ARG A 773 -14.48 7.45 10.90
CA ARG A 773 -13.87 6.15 11.20
C ARG A 773 -12.50 6.00 10.57
N GLU A 774 -12.35 6.32 9.28
CA GLU A 774 -11.04 6.24 8.59
C GLU A 774 -10.01 7.13 9.26
N ILE A 775 -10.40 8.36 9.64
CA ILE A 775 -9.54 9.28 10.39
C ILE A 775 -9.16 8.70 11.76
N THR A 776 -10.11 8.07 12.46
CA THR A 776 -9.82 7.41 13.75
C THR A 776 -8.92 6.18 13.57
N MET A 777 -9.07 5.45 12.46
CA MET A 777 -8.22 4.32 12.09
C MET A 777 -6.78 4.77 11.86
N GLU A 778 -6.58 5.77 11.00
CA GLU A 778 -5.27 6.32 10.69
C GLU A 778 -4.58 6.93 11.91
N ARG A 779 -5.33 7.64 12.77
CA ARG A 779 -4.82 8.11 14.06
C ARG A 779 -4.32 6.96 14.94
N THR A 780 -5.08 5.86 14.98
CA THR A 780 -4.74 4.70 15.83
C THR A 780 -3.55 3.94 15.24
N LYS A 781 -3.46 3.85 13.90
CA LYS A 781 -2.31 3.32 13.17
C LYS A 781 -1.04 4.12 13.46
N PHE A 782 -1.11 5.44 13.35
CA PHE A 782 -0.01 6.33 13.72
C PHE A 782 0.44 6.14 15.17
N ASP A 783 -0.51 6.13 16.13
CA ASP A 783 -0.18 5.92 17.54
C ASP A 783 0.46 4.53 17.78
N ARG A 784 0.14 3.51 16.97
CA ARG A 784 0.71 2.16 17.01
C ARG A 784 2.14 2.14 16.46
N GLU A 785 2.36 2.68 15.26
CA GLU A 785 3.69 2.80 14.63
C GLU A 785 4.67 3.56 15.52
N GLU A 786 4.17 4.57 16.22
CA GLU A 786 4.95 5.36 17.15
C GLU A 786 5.29 4.60 18.44
N VAL A 787 4.43 3.70 18.92
CA VAL A 787 4.75 2.77 20.02
C VAL A 787 5.84 1.77 19.59
N VAL A 788 5.76 1.25 18.37
CA VAL A 788 6.78 0.37 17.78
C VAL A 788 8.12 1.10 17.66
N SER A 789 8.12 2.28 17.03
CA SER A 789 9.32 3.09 16.79
C SER A 789 10.02 3.47 18.09
N ARG A 790 9.23 3.86 19.12
CA ARG A 790 9.77 4.19 20.43
C ARG A 790 10.35 3.00 21.16
N ALA A 791 9.67 1.86 21.13
CA ALA A 791 10.17 0.63 21.74
C ALA A 791 11.47 0.15 21.06
N ARG A 792 11.56 0.28 19.73
CA ARG A 792 12.78 0.01 18.94
C ARG A 792 13.93 0.96 19.33
N GLU A 793 13.69 2.27 19.37
CA GLU A 793 14.73 3.25 19.73
C GLU A 793 15.21 3.08 21.18
N ARG A 794 14.29 2.85 22.13
CA ARG A 794 14.66 2.58 23.52
C ARG A 794 15.52 1.32 23.66
N LEU A 795 15.14 0.24 22.97
CA LEU A 795 15.95 -0.98 22.93
C LEU A 795 17.36 -0.68 22.38
N ARG A 796 17.44 0.08 21.28
CA ARG A 796 18.71 0.52 20.67
C ARG A 796 19.59 1.28 21.67
N LEU A 797 19.03 2.24 22.40
CA LEU A 797 19.76 3.09 23.35
C LEU A 797 20.26 2.36 24.61
N ILE A 798 19.67 1.22 24.95
CA ILE A 798 20.07 0.43 26.14
C ILE A 798 21.17 -0.57 25.82
N LEU A 799 21.17 -1.11 24.59
CA LEU A 799 22.15 -2.09 24.15
C LEU A 799 23.45 -1.41 23.71
N THR A 800 24.58 -2.05 23.98
CA THR A 800 25.91 -1.65 23.44
C THR A 800 26.00 -1.91 21.94
N ASP A 801 26.97 -1.31 21.27
CA ASP A 801 27.20 -1.48 19.82
C ASP A 801 27.34 -2.97 19.43
N GLU A 802 28.08 -3.75 20.21
CA GLU A 802 28.27 -5.19 19.98
C GLU A 802 26.98 -5.99 20.20
N GLN A 803 26.17 -5.61 21.20
CA GLN A 803 24.87 -6.24 21.46
C GLN A 803 23.85 -5.87 20.39
N ARG A 804 23.87 -4.63 19.90
CA ARG A 804 23.04 -4.19 18.77
C ARG A 804 23.37 -4.95 17.51
N ALA A 805 24.65 -5.18 17.22
CA ALA A 805 25.06 -6.00 16.07
C ALA A 805 24.54 -7.45 16.17
N GLN A 806 24.30 -7.98 17.37
CA GLN A 806 23.73 -9.32 17.56
C GLN A 806 22.20 -9.35 17.42
N VAL A 807 21.49 -8.31 17.86
CA VAL A 807 20.02 -8.26 17.92
C VAL A 807 19.37 -7.56 16.73
N LEU A 808 20.05 -6.60 16.10
CA LEU A 808 19.47 -5.71 15.08
C LEU A 808 20.02 -5.93 13.67
N ALA A 809 21.15 -6.63 13.51
CA ALA A 809 21.84 -6.74 12.22
C ALA A 809 21.10 -7.56 11.15
N ALA A 810 20.04 -8.30 11.50
CA ALA A 810 19.30 -9.14 10.57
C ALA A 810 18.15 -8.44 9.83
N GLY A 811 17.76 -7.20 10.20
CA GLY A 811 16.56 -6.56 9.64
C GLY A 811 16.61 -5.05 9.41
N ASP A 812 17.64 -4.34 9.88
CA ASP A 812 17.73 -2.88 9.72
C ASP A 812 18.49 -2.47 8.42
N ALA A 813 18.86 -3.40 7.55
CA ALA A 813 19.49 -3.10 6.25
C ALA A 813 18.47 -2.79 5.13
N THR A 814 17.17 -2.92 5.42
CA THR A 814 16.06 -2.80 4.47
C THR A 814 15.03 -1.72 4.83
N ASP A 815 15.18 -1.07 5.99
CA ASP A 815 14.51 0.20 6.33
C ASP A 815 15.46 1.36 5.99
#